data_AF-A0A4Q1FLX1-F1
#
_entry.id   AF-A0A4Q1FLX1-F1
#
_cell.length_a   1.000
_cell.length_b   1.000
_cell.length_c   1.000
_cell.angle_alpha   90.00
_cell.angle_beta   90.00
_cell.angle_gamma   90.00
#
_symmetry.space_group_name_H-M   'P 1'
#
loop_
_entity.id
_entity.type
_entity.pdbx_description
1 polymer ?
#
loop_
_entity_poly.entity_id
_entity_poly.type
_entity_poly.pdbx_seq_one_letter_code
_entity_poly.pdbx_strand_id
1 'polypeptide(L)'
;MSKQGIYKISGNTKPKVGEPVTYKIEEWYPATPLEKRNPARVTWHLFKKVNGKFVPTNIKKVGVSSFTFNTNAYKDTFRIEAYLHNPEGKAPMALEVQPQPSDVPRINKVELKYIDDTPGTVFSFSEKLVAEAKCMNLEGQYLQFTLWEDDAQNAGHNNKNLLIGSKKEKVKNETARAEFILTQALMKKAMEGETDPKQLEFYVTVEYYAHKKHATDNININTPKEILPPEKSQTKTDPSPPPKKEIPKEQPKKEATPAEQKGKSQKEEKEAKAAPKEDITDKDKKVWDWSEAKGKIDNQQPPTPTPPKEISPAQVNSVPDPQKTETCICKENQFNWGIKLTCEERKKVLQVCAELWGEQHKKEKASELMSVMHLETNTTFSPAADNNAGYSGLIQFSDASAKSVGSTRAALKKMTFVQQMDYVKKYFEKKKAALKTMTDLYLLVLKQNAVGQGANGDYVLFDESVSVPNAPYDINNLSREPWVTKYGYSSNPSFMREKGEWAHIRKFNSYSRGSIDRRGFENGKTYVWEVTDKLVKEHYNPGKAQFFNGTCEEKPQEKKKSNGKYPPWVDIAIAEEAKIIRESTHCSYIINTYHASTDNAKMSRCGSEKDASRANSAWCGAFVAYCLKTSGHKYQPDPGAIWHGKENLVKRKKGAPYETEEKWGKKYTEMYIGGIVEWHNNGHTTIVVGIDKSNSKNYILLGGNQDNGVRFWTAPKTKVHAYCIFPADYTGDLLPLESIEPSDLSPKAQKYSEGNTA
;
A
#
# COMPACT_ATOMS: atom_id res chain seq x y z
N MET A 1 -25.47 1.14 68.22
CA MET A 1 -25.64 -0.23 67.69
C MET A 1 -24.27 -0.85 67.46
N SER A 2 -24.09 -2.14 67.76
CA SER A 2 -22.86 -2.87 67.44
C SER A 2 -22.64 -2.96 65.93
N LYS A 3 -21.39 -2.88 65.47
CA LYS A 3 -21.06 -2.80 64.05
C LYS A 3 -21.35 -4.13 63.33
N GLN A 4 -21.89 -4.06 62.12
CA GLN A 4 -22.26 -5.20 61.28
C GLN A 4 -21.60 -5.09 59.91
N GLY A 5 -21.17 -6.22 59.33
CA GLY A 5 -20.49 -6.28 58.03
C GLY A 5 -19.21 -7.11 58.08
N ILE A 6 -18.30 -6.82 57.15
CA ILE A 6 -16.98 -7.45 57.05
C ILE A 6 -16.04 -6.83 58.07
N TYR A 7 -15.34 -7.67 58.84
CA TYR A 7 -14.30 -7.23 59.77
C TYR A 7 -12.90 -7.40 59.17
N LYS A 8 -12.64 -8.48 58.43
CA LYS A 8 -11.30 -8.80 57.92
C LYS A 8 -11.34 -9.42 56.54
N ILE A 9 -10.45 -8.95 55.68
CA ILE A 9 -10.16 -9.55 54.38
C ILE A 9 -8.71 -9.99 54.27
N SER A 10 -8.46 -10.98 53.41
CA SER A 10 -7.12 -11.46 53.04
C SER A 10 -6.96 -11.56 51.53
N GLY A 11 -5.70 -11.65 51.09
CA GLY A 11 -5.33 -11.91 49.71
C GLY A 11 -3.91 -11.40 49.41
N ASN A 12 -3.45 -11.60 48.17
CA ASN A 12 -2.11 -11.20 47.78
C ASN A 12 -1.99 -9.67 47.68
N THR A 13 -1.17 -9.06 48.54
CA THR A 13 -0.88 -7.61 48.53
C THR A 13 0.13 -7.20 47.46
N LYS A 14 0.79 -8.16 46.81
CA LYS A 14 1.75 -7.99 45.71
C LYS A 14 1.38 -8.86 44.48
N PRO A 15 0.18 -8.67 43.88
CA PRO A 15 -0.24 -9.43 42.72
C PRO A 15 0.56 -9.01 41.49
N LYS A 16 0.88 -9.96 40.59
CA LYS A 16 1.48 -9.63 39.29
C LYS A 16 0.44 -8.97 38.38
N VAL A 17 0.84 -7.94 37.64
CA VAL A 17 -0.06 -7.33 36.64
C VAL A 17 -0.47 -8.36 35.57
N GLY A 18 -1.73 -8.30 35.18
CA GLY A 18 -2.39 -9.21 34.24
C GLY A 18 -2.90 -10.53 34.81
N GLU A 19 -2.42 -10.98 35.97
CA GLU A 19 -2.91 -12.19 36.60
C GLU A 19 -4.19 -11.89 37.41
N PRO A 20 -5.27 -12.70 37.27
CA PRO A 20 -6.44 -12.55 38.11
C PRO A 20 -6.13 -13.00 39.55
N VAL A 21 -6.22 -12.08 40.50
CA VAL A 21 -6.06 -12.33 41.94
C VAL A 21 -7.42 -12.31 42.63
N THR A 22 -7.68 -13.28 43.50
CA THR A 22 -8.93 -13.39 44.27
C THR A 22 -8.67 -13.12 45.75
N TYR A 23 -9.50 -12.26 46.35
CA TYR A 23 -9.44 -11.91 47.77
C TYR A 23 -10.55 -12.64 48.54
N LYS A 24 -10.34 -12.82 49.84
CA LYS A 24 -11.24 -13.58 50.72
C LYS A 24 -11.75 -12.72 51.87
N ILE A 25 -12.93 -13.06 52.35
CA ILE A 25 -13.47 -12.59 53.63
C ILE A 25 -13.02 -13.62 54.67
N GLU A 26 -12.23 -13.17 55.65
CA GLU A 26 -11.78 -14.03 56.76
C GLU A 26 -12.79 -13.98 57.90
N GLU A 27 -13.19 -12.76 58.30
CA GLU A 27 -14.00 -12.54 59.49
C GLU A 27 -15.10 -11.51 59.23
N TRP A 28 -16.28 -11.78 59.78
CA TRP A 28 -17.41 -10.86 59.85
C TRP A 28 -17.47 -10.27 61.26
N TYR A 29 -17.96 -9.03 61.42
CA TYR A 29 -18.17 -8.48 62.76
C TYR A 29 -19.10 -9.40 63.58
N PRO A 30 -18.81 -9.67 64.87
CA PRO A 30 -19.59 -10.61 65.69
C PRO A 30 -21.10 -10.33 65.69
N ALA A 31 -21.50 -9.06 65.69
CA ALA A 31 -22.90 -8.64 65.68
C ALA A 31 -23.60 -8.80 64.31
N THR A 32 -22.92 -9.31 63.26
CA THR A 32 -23.51 -9.56 61.94
C THR A 32 -24.32 -10.87 61.97
N PRO A 33 -25.65 -10.85 61.76
CA PRO A 33 -26.48 -12.06 61.75
C PRO A 33 -26.02 -13.05 60.69
N LEU A 34 -26.06 -14.35 61.01
CA LEU A 34 -25.63 -15.44 60.12
C LEU A 34 -26.30 -15.38 58.73
N GLU A 35 -27.60 -15.13 58.69
CA GLU A 35 -28.40 -14.94 57.47
C GLU A 35 -27.90 -13.80 56.55
N LYS A 36 -27.23 -12.81 57.12
CA LYS A 36 -26.65 -11.66 56.38
C LYS A 36 -25.21 -11.91 55.93
N ARG A 37 -24.55 -12.99 56.37
CA ARG A 37 -23.15 -13.34 56.03
C ARG A 37 -23.05 -14.03 54.66
N ASN A 38 -23.65 -13.44 53.63
CA ASN A 38 -23.62 -13.97 52.27
C ASN A 38 -22.55 -13.23 51.43
N PRO A 39 -21.44 -13.89 51.04
CA PRO A 39 -20.40 -13.29 50.20
C PRO A 39 -20.91 -12.71 48.88
N ALA A 40 -21.95 -13.29 48.28
CA ALA A 40 -22.53 -12.82 47.02
C ALA A 40 -23.18 -11.41 47.14
N ARG A 41 -23.46 -10.94 48.37
CA ARG A 41 -24.01 -9.61 48.65
C ARG A 41 -22.94 -8.58 49.05
N VAL A 42 -21.68 -8.98 49.12
CA VAL A 42 -20.57 -8.13 49.56
C VAL A 42 -20.07 -7.29 48.39
N THR A 43 -19.97 -5.98 48.62
CA THR A 43 -19.36 -5.04 47.68
C THR A 43 -17.85 -5.07 47.84
N TRP A 44 -17.15 -5.33 46.75
CA TRP A 44 -15.70 -5.22 46.61
C TRP A 44 -15.36 -3.97 45.79
N HIS A 45 -14.58 -3.05 46.35
CA HIS A 45 -14.32 -1.75 45.75
C HIS A 45 -12.81 -1.45 45.73
N LEU A 46 -12.30 -1.05 44.57
CA LEU A 46 -10.91 -0.64 44.38
C LEU A 46 -10.75 0.88 44.50
N PHE A 47 -9.75 1.31 45.27
CA PHE A 47 -9.33 2.70 45.42
C PHE A 47 -7.89 2.85 44.90
N LYS A 48 -7.54 4.00 44.33
CA LYS A 48 -6.18 4.34 43.88
C LYS A 48 -5.57 5.40 44.81
N LYS A 49 -4.28 5.29 45.12
CA LYS A 49 -3.54 6.30 45.89
C LYS A 49 -3.17 7.48 44.99
N VAL A 50 -3.64 8.68 45.33
CA VAL A 50 -3.34 9.94 44.63
C VAL A 50 -2.98 10.97 45.69
N ASN A 51 -1.81 11.62 45.56
CA ASN A 51 -1.28 12.59 46.54
C ASN A 51 -1.36 12.09 48.01
N GLY A 52 -0.98 10.82 48.21
CA GLY A 52 -0.98 10.15 49.52
C GLY A 52 -2.34 9.66 50.03
N LYS A 53 -3.47 10.07 49.42
CA LYS A 53 -4.83 9.68 49.83
C LYS A 53 -5.42 8.64 48.88
N PHE A 54 -6.23 7.71 49.39
CA PHE A 54 -6.95 6.76 48.57
C PHE A 54 -8.27 7.35 48.06
N VAL A 55 -8.40 7.49 46.74
CA VAL A 55 -9.62 7.94 46.06
C VAL A 55 -10.34 6.75 45.42
N PRO A 56 -11.68 6.70 45.43
CA PRO A 56 -12.44 5.60 44.83
C PRO A 56 -12.22 5.56 43.32
N THR A 57 -12.14 4.35 42.76
CA THR A 57 -12.16 4.15 41.30
C THR A 57 -13.56 3.74 40.84
N ASN A 58 -13.80 3.71 39.54
CA ASN A 58 -15.05 3.19 38.97
C ASN A 58 -15.18 1.66 39.12
N ILE A 59 -14.19 0.95 39.67
CA ILE A 59 -14.18 -0.51 39.82
C ILE A 59 -14.81 -0.91 41.16
N LYS A 60 -16.12 -1.10 41.13
CA LYS A 60 -16.95 -1.57 42.24
C LYS A 60 -17.76 -2.79 41.80
N LYS A 61 -17.58 -3.94 42.45
CA LYS A 61 -18.20 -5.23 42.13
C LYS A 61 -19.04 -5.71 43.31
N VAL A 62 -20.12 -6.46 43.07
CA VAL A 62 -20.90 -7.13 44.12
C VAL A 62 -20.74 -8.64 43.94
N GLY A 63 -20.44 -9.36 45.01
CA GLY A 63 -20.23 -10.81 45.01
C GLY A 63 -18.95 -11.34 44.36
N VAL A 64 -18.29 -10.53 43.51
CA VAL A 64 -17.06 -10.91 42.80
C VAL A 64 -15.83 -10.32 43.48
N SER A 65 -15.05 -11.17 44.16
CA SER A 65 -13.82 -10.79 44.89
C SER A 65 -12.52 -10.87 44.07
N SER A 66 -12.62 -11.11 42.77
CA SER A 66 -11.47 -11.19 41.86
C SER A 66 -11.16 -9.85 41.18
N PHE A 67 -9.87 -9.55 41.04
CA PHE A 67 -9.33 -8.34 40.42
C PHE A 67 -8.18 -8.70 39.47
N THR A 68 -8.07 -7.98 38.36
CA THR A 68 -6.93 -8.08 37.44
C THR A 68 -6.36 -6.68 37.27
N PHE A 69 -5.08 -6.51 37.55
CA PHE A 69 -4.39 -5.22 37.45
C PHE A 69 -3.81 -5.05 36.04
N ASN A 70 -3.94 -3.87 35.43
CA ASN A 70 -3.42 -3.63 34.08
C ASN A 70 -1.88 -3.46 34.06
N THR A 71 -1.28 -3.47 32.86
CA THR A 71 0.17 -3.45 32.64
C THR A 71 0.90 -2.32 33.36
N ASN A 72 0.26 -1.16 33.53
CA ASN A 72 0.84 0.02 34.17
C ASN A 72 0.54 0.13 35.68
N ALA A 73 -0.35 -0.70 36.25
CA ALA A 73 -0.77 -0.62 37.64
C ALA A 73 0.36 -0.85 38.66
N TYR A 74 1.48 -1.49 38.29
CA TYR A 74 2.61 -1.66 39.21
C TYR A 74 3.28 -0.33 39.62
N LYS A 75 3.03 0.75 38.86
CA LYS A 75 3.51 2.11 39.15
C LYS A 75 2.67 2.84 40.21
N ASP A 76 1.48 2.32 40.51
CA ASP A 76 0.49 2.90 41.42
C ASP A 76 0.31 2.03 42.66
N THR A 77 -0.16 2.63 43.77
CA THR A 77 -0.64 1.88 44.94
C THR A 77 -2.16 1.87 44.95
N PHE A 78 -2.76 0.73 45.28
CA PHE A 78 -4.22 0.57 45.38
C PHE A 78 -4.64 0.15 46.79
N ARG A 79 -5.93 0.27 47.08
CA ARG A 79 -6.56 -0.32 48.26
C ARG A 79 -7.83 -1.04 47.86
N ILE A 80 -7.99 -2.28 48.32
CA ILE A 80 -9.20 -3.08 48.14
C ILE A 80 -9.96 -3.08 49.46
N GLU A 81 -11.26 -2.85 49.39
CA GLU A 81 -12.18 -2.92 50.53
C GLU A 81 -13.37 -3.82 50.22
N ALA A 82 -13.82 -4.59 51.20
CA ALA A 82 -15.03 -5.40 51.13
C ALA A 82 -16.03 -4.95 52.19
N TYR A 83 -17.27 -4.68 51.81
CA TYR A 83 -18.29 -4.16 52.74
C TYR A 83 -19.73 -4.51 52.32
N LEU A 84 -20.66 -4.53 53.28
CA LEU A 84 -22.10 -4.66 53.00
C LEU A 84 -22.79 -3.29 52.74
N HIS A 85 -22.31 -2.22 53.37
CA HIS A 85 -22.97 -0.91 53.33
C HIS A 85 -22.03 0.19 52.85
N ASN A 86 -20.98 0.50 53.61
CA ASN A 86 -20.01 1.55 53.29
C ASN A 86 -18.56 1.05 53.49
N PRO A 87 -17.58 1.58 52.72
CA PRO A 87 -16.17 1.32 52.95
C PRO A 87 -15.73 1.86 54.32
N GLU A 88 -14.69 1.25 54.89
CA GLU A 88 -14.20 1.58 56.24
C GLU A 88 -12.84 2.30 56.24
N GLY A 89 -12.12 2.24 55.13
CA GLY A 89 -10.91 3.03 54.86
C GLY A 89 -9.66 2.62 55.63
N LYS A 90 -9.69 1.54 56.43
CA LYS A 90 -8.57 1.08 57.26
C LYS A 90 -8.49 -0.43 57.37
N ALA A 91 -7.31 -0.96 57.68
CA ALA A 91 -7.12 -2.36 58.05
C ALA A 91 -7.87 -2.69 59.37
N PRO A 92 -8.32 -3.94 59.59
CA PRO A 92 -8.21 -5.12 58.70
C PRO A 92 -9.29 -5.24 57.61
N MET A 93 -10.25 -4.31 57.54
CA MET A 93 -11.32 -4.28 56.53
C MET A 93 -10.83 -3.86 55.13
N ALA A 94 -9.62 -3.30 55.04
CA ALA A 94 -8.99 -2.81 53.83
C ALA A 94 -7.57 -3.41 53.66
N LEU A 95 -7.22 -3.77 52.44
CA LEU A 95 -5.89 -4.24 52.03
C LEU A 95 -5.25 -3.20 51.10
N GLU A 96 -4.09 -2.64 51.48
CA GLU A 96 -3.22 -1.93 50.53
C GLU A 96 -2.53 -2.96 49.61
N VAL A 97 -2.54 -2.68 48.32
CA VAL A 97 -2.06 -3.57 47.26
C VAL A 97 -1.08 -2.80 46.39
N GLN A 98 0.14 -3.31 46.25
CA GLN A 98 1.17 -2.80 45.35
C GLN A 98 1.43 -3.84 44.27
N PRO A 99 0.77 -3.75 43.10
CA PRO A 99 0.99 -4.71 42.02
C PRO A 99 2.48 -4.76 41.63
N GLN A 100 2.95 -5.94 41.27
CA GLN A 100 4.30 -6.16 40.78
C GLN A 100 4.27 -6.16 39.24
N PRO A 101 5.32 -5.66 38.57
CA PRO A 101 5.48 -5.91 37.14
C PRO A 101 5.44 -7.42 36.88
N SER A 102 4.93 -7.81 35.72
CA SER A 102 4.88 -9.22 35.32
C SER A 102 5.98 -9.46 34.30
N ASP A 103 6.88 -10.38 34.61
CA ASP A 103 8.05 -10.70 33.77
C ASP A 103 7.68 -11.62 32.59
N VAL A 104 6.39 -11.95 32.42
CA VAL A 104 5.89 -12.87 31.38
C VAL A 104 5.18 -12.09 30.28
N PRO A 105 5.79 -11.93 29.09
CA PRO A 105 5.15 -11.29 27.96
C PRO A 105 4.08 -12.21 27.34
N ARG A 106 2.91 -11.67 27.04
CA ARG A 106 1.79 -12.46 26.48
C ARG A 106 0.81 -11.63 25.66
N ILE A 107 0.16 -12.29 24.71
CA ILE A 107 -0.95 -11.73 23.92
C ILE A 107 -2.24 -12.04 24.69
N ASN A 108 -3.03 -11.01 25.03
CA ASN A 108 -4.26 -11.15 25.82
C ASN A 108 -5.47 -11.50 24.93
N LYS A 109 -5.59 -10.88 23.75
CA LYS A 109 -6.68 -11.11 22.78
C LYS A 109 -6.21 -10.71 21.39
N VAL A 110 -6.77 -11.34 20.36
CA VAL A 110 -6.70 -10.88 18.96
C VAL A 110 -8.13 -10.59 18.48
N GLU A 111 -8.34 -9.45 17.83
CA GLU A 111 -9.64 -9.03 17.30
C GLU A 111 -9.53 -8.71 15.81
N LEU A 112 -10.60 -9.00 15.06
CA LEU A 112 -10.70 -8.66 13.64
C LEU A 112 -11.63 -7.47 13.46
N LYS A 113 -11.20 -6.51 12.63
CA LYS A 113 -11.85 -5.21 12.43
C LYS A 113 -11.84 -4.79 10.97
N TYR A 114 -12.80 -3.97 10.58
CA TYR A 114 -12.74 -3.20 9.35
C TYR A 114 -11.70 -2.06 9.47
N ILE A 115 -11.44 -1.37 8.37
CA ILE A 115 -10.42 -0.30 8.31
C ILE A 115 -10.80 0.95 9.14
N ASP A 116 -12.08 1.10 9.49
CA ASP A 116 -12.63 2.15 10.38
C ASP A 116 -12.61 1.76 11.87
N ASP A 117 -11.89 0.68 12.19
CA ASP A 117 -11.74 0.06 13.52
C ASP A 117 -13.04 -0.49 14.15
N THR A 118 -14.15 -0.59 13.40
CA THR A 118 -15.35 -1.32 13.84
C THR A 118 -15.11 -2.84 13.83
N PRO A 119 -15.70 -3.63 14.77
CA PRO A 119 -15.53 -5.09 14.79
C PRO A 119 -16.06 -5.76 13.52
N GLY A 120 -15.25 -6.62 12.90
CA GLY A 120 -15.58 -7.28 11.65
C GLY A 120 -15.77 -8.79 11.82
N THR A 121 -16.91 -9.30 11.33
CA THR A 121 -17.27 -10.73 11.34
C THR A 121 -17.47 -11.32 9.95
N VAL A 122 -17.57 -10.48 8.92
CA VAL A 122 -17.72 -10.88 7.51
C VAL A 122 -17.00 -9.87 6.64
N PHE A 123 -16.10 -10.30 5.76
CA PHE A 123 -15.28 -9.40 4.94
C PHE A 123 -15.53 -9.59 3.44
N SER A 124 -15.22 -8.57 2.64
CA SER A 124 -15.12 -8.64 1.17
C SER A 124 -13.66 -8.86 0.76
N PHE A 125 -13.42 -9.65 -0.30
CA PHE A 125 -12.08 -9.74 -0.88
C PHE A 125 -11.51 -8.38 -1.35
N SER A 126 -12.36 -7.40 -1.64
CA SER A 126 -11.96 -6.06 -2.10
C SER A 126 -11.48 -5.13 -0.97
N GLU A 127 -11.64 -5.50 0.29
CA GLU A 127 -11.32 -4.63 1.43
C GLU A 127 -10.11 -5.10 2.24
N LYS A 128 -9.70 -4.26 3.19
CA LYS A 128 -8.63 -4.56 4.12
C LYS A 128 -9.21 -5.18 5.39
N LEU A 129 -8.67 -6.32 5.77
CA LEU A 129 -8.87 -6.88 7.09
C LEU A 129 -7.82 -6.33 8.06
N VAL A 130 -8.25 -5.88 9.22
CA VAL A 130 -7.37 -5.45 10.31
C VAL A 130 -7.40 -6.52 11.40
N ALA A 131 -6.22 -7.06 11.75
CA ALA A 131 -6.04 -7.90 12.92
C ALA A 131 -5.32 -7.12 14.02
N GLU A 132 -5.96 -6.98 15.18
CA GLU A 132 -5.44 -6.20 16.31
C GLU A 132 -5.20 -7.11 17.51
N ALA A 133 -3.94 -7.22 17.95
CA ALA A 133 -3.54 -7.96 19.14
C ALA A 133 -3.40 -7.01 20.33
N LYS A 134 -4.18 -7.25 21.40
CA LYS A 134 -3.97 -6.62 22.71
C LYS A 134 -2.93 -7.40 23.49
N CYS A 135 -1.92 -6.70 23.99
CA CYS A 135 -0.64 -7.27 24.40
C CYS A 135 -0.26 -6.84 25.82
N MET A 136 0.55 -7.63 26.52
CA MET A 136 1.03 -7.31 27.87
C MET A 136 2.51 -7.63 28.01
N ASN A 137 3.28 -6.68 28.55
CA ASN A 137 4.75 -6.75 28.70
C ASN A 137 5.51 -7.08 27.40
N LEU A 138 4.89 -6.74 26.27
CA LEU A 138 5.42 -6.90 24.91
C LEU A 138 5.77 -5.57 24.25
N GLU A 139 5.72 -4.44 24.98
CA GLU A 139 5.93 -3.11 24.39
C GLU A 139 7.28 -3.04 23.67
N GLY A 140 7.25 -2.61 22.39
CA GLY A 140 8.43 -2.59 21.54
C GLY A 140 8.92 -3.95 21.01
N GLN A 141 8.27 -5.06 21.36
CA GLN A 141 8.50 -6.37 20.77
C GLN A 141 7.77 -6.53 19.43
N TYR A 142 8.20 -7.47 18.60
CA TYR A 142 7.55 -7.80 17.33
C TYR A 142 6.69 -9.05 17.47
N LEU A 143 5.45 -8.97 16.98
CA LEU A 143 4.53 -10.09 16.86
C LEU A 143 4.39 -10.49 15.39
N GLN A 144 4.40 -11.80 15.13
CA GLN A 144 4.12 -12.34 13.81
C GLN A 144 2.63 -12.66 13.71
N PHE A 145 1.92 -11.91 12.87
CA PHE A 145 0.54 -12.16 12.46
C PHE A 145 0.59 -13.00 11.19
N THR A 146 -0.17 -14.09 11.13
CA THR A 146 -0.32 -14.91 9.92
C THR A 146 -1.80 -15.15 9.65
N LEU A 147 -2.23 -14.80 8.44
CA LEU A 147 -3.56 -15.06 7.92
C LEU A 147 -3.59 -16.47 7.33
N TRP A 148 -4.57 -17.26 7.75
CA TRP A 148 -4.80 -18.64 7.34
C TRP A 148 -6.21 -18.81 6.84
N GLU A 149 -6.37 -19.70 5.87
CA GLU A 149 -7.65 -20.26 5.47
C GLU A 149 -7.97 -21.53 6.27
N ASP A 150 -9.25 -21.80 6.52
CA ASP A 150 -9.73 -23.01 7.21
C ASP A 150 -10.62 -23.86 6.30
N ASP A 151 -10.00 -24.57 5.36
CA ASP A 151 -10.67 -25.54 4.48
C ASP A 151 -10.88 -26.93 5.14
N ALA A 152 -10.63 -27.05 6.45
CA ALA A 152 -10.67 -28.33 7.15
C ALA A 152 -12.06 -28.68 7.72
N GLN A 153 -12.42 -29.97 7.67
CA GLN A 153 -13.54 -30.45 8.47
C GLN A 153 -13.15 -30.50 9.96
N ASN A 154 -13.95 -29.80 10.77
CA ASN A 154 -13.84 -29.56 12.22
C ASN A 154 -12.94 -28.37 12.61
N ALA A 155 -13.39 -27.59 13.59
CA ALA A 155 -12.79 -26.33 13.99
C ALA A 155 -11.38 -26.47 14.60
N GLY A 156 -10.48 -25.56 14.19
CA GLY A 156 -9.19 -25.32 14.85
C GLY A 156 -7.98 -25.41 13.92
N HIS A 157 -6.94 -24.65 14.26
CA HIS A 157 -5.69 -24.59 13.50
C HIS A 157 -5.04 -25.98 13.35
N ASN A 158 -4.99 -26.47 12.11
CA ASN A 158 -4.41 -27.75 11.75
C ASN A 158 -3.39 -27.59 10.61
N ASN A 159 -2.57 -28.62 10.37
CA ASN A 159 -1.45 -28.56 9.43
C ASN A 159 -1.87 -28.57 7.94
N LYS A 160 -3.16 -28.67 7.62
CA LYS A 160 -3.68 -28.60 6.24
C LYS A 160 -4.13 -27.19 5.87
N ASN A 161 -4.29 -26.29 6.84
CA ASN A 161 -4.76 -24.93 6.64
C ASN A 161 -3.75 -24.11 5.83
N LEU A 162 -4.23 -23.44 4.79
CA LEU A 162 -3.38 -22.77 3.81
C LEU A 162 -2.89 -21.41 4.35
N LEU A 163 -1.58 -21.20 4.33
CA LEU A 163 -0.98 -19.91 4.66
C LEU A 163 -1.23 -18.92 3.51
N ILE A 164 -1.99 -17.86 3.79
CA ILE A 164 -2.26 -16.76 2.85
C ILE A 164 -1.11 -15.74 2.90
N GLY A 165 -0.69 -15.34 4.10
CA GLY A 165 0.43 -14.40 4.27
C GLY A 165 0.74 -14.05 5.72
N SER A 166 1.95 -13.54 5.97
CA SER A 166 2.42 -13.16 7.30
C SER A 166 2.97 -11.74 7.34
N LYS A 167 2.80 -11.05 8.47
CA LYS A 167 3.36 -9.73 8.79
C LYS A 167 3.98 -9.73 10.17
N LYS A 168 5.05 -8.94 10.35
CA LYS A 168 5.68 -8.71 11.66
C LYS A 168 5.42 -7.28 12.11
N GLU A 169 4.59 -7.11 13.11
CA GLU A 169 4.18 -5.79 13.61
C GLU A 169 4.69 -5.56 15.02
N LYS A 170 5.13 -4.33 15.29
CA LYS A 170 5.68 -3.94 16.59
C LYS A 170 4.56 -3.53 17.54
N VAL A 171 4.54 -4.08 18.75
CA VAL A 171 3.63 -3.63 19.80
C VAL A 171 3.97 -2.18 20.18
N LYS A 172 2.94 -1.32 20.13
CA LYS A 172 2.96 0.09 20.51
C LYS A 172 1.73 0.37 21.35
N ASN A 173 1.89 1.01 22.51
CA ASN A 173 0.79 1.32 23.42
C ASN A 173 -0.06 0.06 23.75
N GLU A 174 0.60 -1.03 24.16
CA GLU A 174 -0.04 -2.31 24.52
C GLU A 174 -0.82 -2.98 23.36
N THR A 175 -0.65 -2.53 22.11
CA THR A 175 -1.38 -3.02 20.93
C THR A 175 -0.43 -3.26 19.74
N ALA A 176 -0.63 -4.35 18.98
CA ALA A 176 -0.06 -4.49 17.63
C ALA A 176 -1.19 -4.65 16.61
N ARG A 177 -1.06 -4.08 15.42
CA ARG A 177 -2.12 -4.00 14.41
C ARG A 177 -1.55 -4.37 13.03
N ALA A 178 -2.01 -5.47 12.44
CA ALA A 178 -1.61 -5.93 11.13
C ALA A 178 -2.77 -5.78 10.13
N GLU A 179 -2.50 -5.22 8.95
CA GLU A 179 -3.48 -5.13 7.87
C GLU A 179 -3.23 -6.21 6.81
N PHE A 180 -4.22 -7.01 6.46
CA PHE A 180 -4.16 -7.97 5.36
C PHE A 180 -5.04 -7.50 4.19
N ILE A 181 -4.51 -7.58 2.97
CA ILE A 181 -5.24 -7.29 1.74
C ILE A 181 -5.76 -8.61 1.19
N LEU A 182 -7.07 -8.81 1.22
CA LEU A 182 -7.70 -10.10 0.96
C LEU A 182 -7.62 -10.52 -0.52
N THR A 183 -7.38 -9.59 -1.45
CA THR A 183 -7.11 -9.91 -2.86
C THR A 183 -5.85 -10.77 -3.07
N GLN A 184 -4.86 -10.73 -2.17
CA GLN A 184 -3.68 -11.60 -2.26
C GLN A 184 -4.02 -13.08 -1.99
N ALA A 185 -5.04 -13.36 -1.19
CA ALA A 185 -5.55 -14.72 -0.96
C ALA A 185 -6.16 -15.30 -2.26
N LEU A 186 -7.04 -14.52 -2.90
CA LEU A 186 -7.64 -14.87 -4.20
C LEU A 186 -6.60 -15.09 -5.30
N MET A 187 -5.55 -14.25 -5.37
CA MET A 187 -4.49 -14.44 -6.37
C MET A 187 -3.76 -15.76 -6.19
N LYS A 188 -3.58 -16.23 -4.94
CA LYS A 188 -2.98 -17.53 -4.66
C LYS A 188 -3.92 -18.68 -5.02
N LYS A 189 -5.20 -18.66 -4.62
CA LYS A 189 -6.20 -19.66 -5.03
C LYS A 189 -6.39 -19.73 -6.56
N ALA A 190 -6.40 -18.59 -7.24
CA ALA A 190 -6.49 -18.53 -8.70
C ALA A 190 -5.24 -19.11 -9.41
N MET A 191 -4.09 -19.16 -8.73
CA MET A 191 -2.89 -19.85 -9.23
C MET A 191 -2.87 -21.35 -8.90
N GLU A 192 -3.63 -21.79 -7.89
CA GLU A 192 -3.68 -23.18 -7.40
C GLU A 192 -4.90 -23.98 -7.92
N GLY A 193 -5.89 -23.30 -8.52
CA GLY A 193 -6.87 -23.90 -9.45
C GLY A 193 -8.27 -24.22 -8.88
N GLU A 194 -8.57 -23.80 -7.66
CA GLU A 194 -9.80 -24.17 -6.97
C GLU A 194 -11.02 -23.31 -7.37
N THR A 195 -12.19 -23.94 -7.54
CA THR A 195 -13.38 -23.32 -8.16
C THR A 195 -14.71 -23.68 -7.50
N ASP A 196 -14.87 -23.39 -6.20
CA ASP A 196 -16.22 -23.18 -5.62
C ASP A 196 -16.27 -21.87 -4.80
N PRO A 197 -16.81 -20.76 -5.36
CA PRO A 197 -16.48 -19.44 -4.89
C PRO A 197 -17.63 -18.77 -4.12
N LYS A 198 -18.27 -19.42 -3.14
CA LYS A 198 -19.39 -18.81 -2.40
C LYS A 198 -18.96 -18.05 -1.13
N GLN A 199 -18.29 -18.71 -0.18
CA GLN A 199 -17.67 -18.09 1.01
C GLN A 199 -16.42 -18.89 1.41
N LEU A 200 -15.37 -18.22 1.88
CA LEU A 200 -14.17 -18.87 2.45
C LEU A 200 -14.07 -18.56 3.95
N GLU A 201 -13.82 -19.59 4.77
CA GLU A 201 -13.54 -19.45 6.21
C GLU A 201 -12.05 -19.18 6.43
N PHE A 202 -11.74 -18.27 7.34
CA PHE A 202 -10.36 -17.87 7.61
C PHE A 202 -10.20 -17.30 9.02
N TYR A 203 -8.97 -17.29 9.52
CA TYR A 203 -8.61 -16.78 10.85
C TYR A 203 -7.16 -16.23 10.84
N VAL A 204 -6.82 -15.40 11.82
CA VAL A 204 -5.47 -14.88 12.00
C VAL A 204 -4.85 -15.47 13.25
N THR A 205 -3.66 -16.04 13.13
CA THR A 205 -2.83 -16.41 14.29
C THR A 205 -1.80 -15.32 14.58
N VAL A 206 -1.60 -15.02 15.87
CA VAL A 206 -0.53 -14.12 16.33
C VAL A 206 0.40 -14.88 17.28
N GLU A 207 1.69 -14.78 17.03
CA GLU A 207 2.75 -15.44 17.82
C GLU A 207 3.84 -14.44 18.21
N TYR A 208 4.40 -14.61 19.42
CA TYR A 208 5.52 -13.82 19.93
C TYR A 208 6.78 -14.68 20.04
N TYR A 209 6.70 -15.73 20.86
CA TYR A 209 7.65 -16.83 20.84
C TYR A 209 7.21 -17.81 19.75
N ALA A 210 8.14 -18.27 18.90
CA ALA A 210 7.88 -19.01 17.66
C ALA A 210 7.19 -20.39 17.78
N HIS A 211 6.62 -20.71 18.95
CA HIS A 211 5.99 -21.98 19.30
C HIS A 211 4.67 -21.83 20.08
N LYS A 212 4.09 -20.62 20.17
CA LYS A 212 2.75 -20.38 20.77
C LYS A 212 1.92 -19.45 19.88
N LYS A 213 0.86 -20.02 19.27
CA LYS A 213 -0.08 -19.30 18.38
C LYS A 213 -1.38 -18.95 19.12
N HIS A 214 -1.78 -17.70 19.06
CA HIS A 214 -3.11 -17.24 19.49
C HIS A 214 -3.98 -17.00 18.23
N ALA A 215 -5.04 -17.77 18.05
CA ALA A 215 -5.95 -17.62 16.90
C ALA A 215 -7.11 -16.65 17.22
N THR A 216 -7.66 -16.02 16.18
CA THR A 216 -9.01 -15.44 16.19
C THR A 216 -10.04 -16.56 15.96
N ASP A 217 -11.31 -16.25 16.20
CA ASP A 217 -12.42 -17.08 15.70
C ASP A 217 -12.41 -17.11 14.15
N ASN A 218 -12.99 -18.17 13.56
CA ASN A 218 -13.24 -18.25 12.12
C ASN A 218 -14.27 -17.20 11.71
N ILE A 219 -14.01 -16.53 10.60
CA ILE A 219 -14.94 -15.58 9.99
C ILE A 219 -14.97 -15.78 8.47
N ASN A 220 -16.01 -15.26 7.81
CA ASN A 220 -16.29 -15.53 6.40
C ASN A 220 -15.85 -14.38 5.49
N ILE A 221 -15.11 -14.68 4.42
CA ILE A 221 -15.03 -13.76 3.28
C ILE A 221 -16.15 -14.09 2.31
N ASN A 222 -16.95 -13.08 1.98
CA ASN A 222 -17.90 -13.11 0.89
C ASN A 222 -17.18 -12.92 -0.46
N THR A 223 -17.42 -13.85 -1.38
CA THR A 223 -17.08 -13.61 -2.79
C THR A 223 -18.02 -12.57 -3.40
N PRO A 224 -17.51 -11.56 -4.13
CA PRO A 224 -18.33 -10.69 -4.96
C PRO A 224 -19.21 -11.50 -5.92
N LYS A 225 -20.47 -11.08 -6.07
CA LYS A 225 -21.45 -11.76 -6.95
C LYS A 225 -20.97 -11.88 -8.41
N GLU A 226 -20.09 -11.00 -8.87
CA GLU A 226 -19.48 -11.02 -10.21
C GLU A 226 -18.57 -12.23 -10.49
N ILE A 227 -18.15 -12.99 -9.47
CA ILE A 227 -17.30 -14.19 -9.63
C ILE A 227 -18.10 -15.49 -9.47
N LEU A 228 -19.40 -15.41 -9.18
CA LEU A 228 -20.28 -16.58 -9.10
C LEU A 228 -20.66 -17.07 -10.51
N PRO A 229 -20.60 -18.39 -10.79
CA PRO A 229 -21.13 -18.93 -12.04
C PRO A 229 -22.63 -18.63 -12.19
N PRO A 230 -23.11 -18.22 -13.38
CA PRO A 230 -24.53 -17.92 -13.57
C PRO A 230 -25.42 -19.16 -13.50
N GLU A 231 -26.52 -19.07 -12.75
CA GLU A 231 -27.55 -20.11 -12.71
C GLU A 231 -28.23 -20.26 -14.07
N LYS A 232 -28.20 -21.48 -14.63
CA LYS A 232 -28.72 -21.78 -15.97
C LYS A 232 -30.24 -21.78 -16.01
N SER A 233 -30.83 -20.64 -16.37
CA SER A 233 -32.24 -20.57 -16.77
C SER A 233 -32.44 -21.16 -18.17
N GLN A 234 -33.35 -22.12 -18.32
CA GLN A 234 -33.70 -22.75 -19.60
C GLN A 234 -34.98 -22.15 -20.19
N THR A 235 -34.96 -21.73 -21.45
CA THR A 235 -36.17 -21.43 -22.24
C THR A 235 -36.15 -22.05 -23.63
N LYS A 236 -37.02 -23.05 -23.76
CA LYS A 236 -37.62 -23.72 -24.92
C LYS A 236 -37.57 -23.02 -26.29
N THR A 237 -37.33 -23.81 -27.34
CA THR A 237 -38.14 -23.85 -28.59
C THR A 237 -38.04 -25.24 -29.24
N ASP A 238 -39.18 -25.77 -29.69
CA ASP A 238 -39.39 -26.97 -30.55
C ASP A 238 -40.68 -26.64 -31.38
N PRO A 239 -40.90 -27.12 -32.63
CA PRO A 239 -41.22 -28.53 -32.89
C PRO A 239 -40.63 -29.14 -34.20
N SER A 240 -39.99 -30.33 -34.08
CA SER A 240 -40.50 -31.66 -34.53
C SER A 240 -41.10 -31.88 -35.98
N PRO A 241 -41.44 -33.12 -36.45
CA PRO A 241 -41.03 -34.50 -36.07
C PRO A 241 -40.94 -35.51 -37.29
N PRO A 242 -41.02 -36.85 -37.11
CA PRO A 242 -40.23 -37.76 -36.27
C PRO A 242 -39.44 -38.75 -37.18
N PRO A 243 -39.88 -39.96 -37.62
CA PRO A 243 -40.68 -41.08 -37.03
C PRO A 243 -39.79 -42.28 -36.59
N LYS A 244 -40.21 -43.29 -35.80
CA LYS A 244 -41.48 -43.64 -35.13
C LYS A 244 -41.19 -44.63 -33.97
N LYS A 245 -42.24 -45.07 -33.25
CA LYS A 245 -42.27 -46.18 -32.24
C LYS A 245 -41.44 -45.93 -30.96
N GLU A 246 -41.83 -46.37 -29.75
CA GLU A 246 -43.18 -46.67 -29.19
C GLU A 246 -43.16 -46.68 -27.65
N ILE A 247 -44.33 -46.71 -27.01
CA ILE A 247 -44.55 -46.62 -25.53
C ILE A 247 -45.87 -47.33 -25.18
N PRO A 248 -46.09 -47.82 -23.93
CA PRO A 248 -46.96 -47.12 -22.96
C PRO A 248 -46.41 -47.13 -21.50
N LYS A 249 -46.23 -45.99 -20.82
CA LYS A 249 -47.19 -45.22 -19.96
C LYS A 249 -47.48 -45.82 -18.57
N GLU A 250 -46.97 -45.18 -17.50
CA GLU A 250 -47.79 -44.38 -16.54
C GLU A 250 -46.93 -43.44 -15.64
N GLN A 251 -47.57 -42.54 -14.89
CA GLN A 251 -46.98 -41.36 -14.22
C GLN A 251 -47.20 -41.40 -12.67
N PRO A 252 -46.84 -40.36 -11.88
CA PRO A 252 -45.52 -39.75 -11.71
C PRO A 252 -45.09 -39.67 -10.21
N LYS A 253 -43.79 -39.73 -9.92
CA LYS A 253 -43.24 -39.22 -8.64
C LYS A 253 -42.00 -38.36 -8.89
N LYS A 254 -41.91 -37.25 -8.15
CA LYS A 254 -40.78 -36.31 -8.16
C LYS A 254 -39.61 -36.96 -7.41
N GLU A 255 -38.46 -37.06 -8.05
CA GLU A 255 -37.18 -37.21 -7.35
C GLU A 255 -36.48 -35.84 -7.25
N ALA A 256 -35.87 -35.60 -6.10
CA ALA A 256 -35.19 -34.34 -5.79
C ALA A 256 -33.71 -34.40 -6.20
N THR A 257 -33.16 -33.26 -6.60
CA THR A 257 -31.71 -33.09 -6.72
C THR A 257 -31.08 -32.96 -5.32
N PRO A 258 -29.80 -33.37 -5.13
CA PRO A 258 -29.23 -33.67 -3.81
C PRO A 258 -28.77 -32.43 -3.00
N ALA A 259 -29.65 -31.45 -2.83
CA ALA A 259 -29.41 -30.23 -2.06
C ALA A 259 -30.09 -30.26 -0.67
N GLU A 260 -30.07 -31.40 0.03
CA GLU A 260 -30.78 -31.53 1.32
C GLU A 260 -30.15 -32.54 2.31
N GLN A 261 -28.85 -32.41 2.62
CA GLN A 261 -28.21 -33.09 3.76
C GLN A 261 -27.23 -32.20 4.55
N LYS A 262 -27.78 -31.32 5.40
CA LYS A 262 -27.22 -30.99 6.73
C LYS A 262 -28.33 -30.37 7.59
N GLY A 263 -28.85 -31.14 8.54
CA GLY A 263 -30.01 -30.79 9.37
C GLY A 263 -29.71 -29.79 10.49
N LYS A 264 -30.79 -29.27 11.10
CA LYS A 264 -30.73 -28.34 12.24
C LYS A 264 -30.22 -29.00 13.53
N SER A 265 -29.64 -28.19 14.40
CA SER A 265 -29.12 -28.57 15.73
C SER A 265 -30.21 -29.08 16.67
N GLN A 266 -29.86 -30.09 17.48
CA GLN A 266 -30.49 -30.39 18.77
C GLN A 266 -29.57 -29.93 19.92
N LYS A 267 -30.16 -29.75 21.11
CA LYS A 267 -29.56 -29.16 22.33
C LYS A 267 -30.09 -29.90 23.56
N GLU A 268 -29.24 -30.09 24.58
CA GLU A 268 -29.51 -30.78 25.86
C GLU A 268 -29.77 -32.31 25.71
N GLU A 269 -29.44 -33.19 26.66
CA GLU A 269 -29.33 -33.06 28.13
C GLU A 269 -28.39 -34.13 28.77
N LYS A 270 -27.89 -33.89 30.02
CA LYS A 270 -27.41 -34.83 31.08
C LYS A 270 -26.40 -35.97 30.76
N GLU A 271 -25.21 -36.04 31.36
CA GLU A 271 -24.78 -36.26 32.77
C GLU A 271 -24.46 -37.73 33.17
N ALA A 272 -23.25 -37.88 33.73
CA ALA A 272 -22.85 -38.77 34.85
C ALA A 272 -22.26 -40.19 34.61
N LYS A 273 -21.12 -40.42 35.32
CA LYS A 273 -20.44 -41.71 35.70
C LYS A 273 -19.59 -42.38 34.59
N ALA A 274 -18.39 -42.92 34.84
CA ALA A 274 -17.57 -43.02 36.06
C ALA A 274 -16.04 -43.08 35.74
N ALA A 275 -15.18 -42.86 36.74
CA ALA A 275 -13.74 -43.19 36.73
C ALA A 275 -13.51 -44.57 37.39
N PRO A 276 -12.44 -45.34 37.08
CA PRO A 276 -11.04 -45.09 37.54
C PRO A 276 -9.95 -45.49 36.46
N LYS A 277 -8.60 -45.49 36.64
CA LYS A 277 -7.61 -45.07 37.67
C LYS A 277 -6.20 -44.83 37.04
N GLU A 278 -5.25 -44.40 37.88
CA GLU A 278 -3.77 -44.61 37.99
C GLU A 278 -2.99 -45.46 36.93
N ASP A 279 -1.70 -45.23 36.60
CA ASP A 279 -0.70 -44.32 37.21
C ASP A 279 0.51 -43.95 36.28
N ILE A 280 1.13 -42.76 36.54
CA ILE A 280 2.58 -42.39 36.54
C ILE A 280 3.53 -42.92 35.41
N THR A 281 4.42 -42.18 34.70
CA THR A 281 5.03 -40.82 34.76
C THR A 281 5.25 -40.26 33.33
N ASP A 282 5.07 -38.95 33.09
CA ASP A 282 6.17 -38.02 32.75
C ASP A 282 5.68 -36.55 32.81
N LYS A 283 6.60 -35.58 32.85
CA LYS A 283 6.34 -34.18 33.23
C LYS A 283 5.72 -33.32 32.12
N ASP A 284 5.03 -32.27 32.59
CA ASP A 284 4.66 -31.05 31.85
C ASP A 284 3.62 -31.16 30.73
N LYS A 285 2.41 -31.56 31.12
CA LYS A 285 1.17 -31.02 30.54
C LYS A 285 0.39 -30.16 31.55
N LYS A 286 -0.14 -29.05 31.03
CA LYS A 286 -1.29 -28.26 31.54
C LYS A 286 -1.09 -27.36 32.78
N VAL A 287 -0.86 -26.07 32.49
CA VAL A 287 -1.93 -25.08 32.64
C VAL A 287 -2.13 -24.39 31.29
N TRP A 288 -3.38 -24.25 30.85
CA TRP A 288 -3.78 -23.58 29.61
C TRP A 288 -4.52 -22.30 29.98
N ASP A 289 -4.39 -21.26 29.15
CA ASP A 289 -5.35 -20.17 29.12
C ASP A 289 -5.63 -19.81 27.66
N TRP A 290 -6.91 -19.79 27.30
CA TRP A 290 -7.42 -19.81 25.92
C TRP A 290 -8.78 -19.11 25.90
N SER A 291 -9.00 -18.24 24.91
CA SER A 291 -10.26 -17.53 24.76
C SER A 291 -10.61 -17.27 23.29
N GLU A 292 -11.49 -18.12 22.74
CA GLU A 292 -12.36 -17.80 21.60
C GLU A 292 -13.48 -16.84 22.01
N ALA A 293 -14.05 -16.08 21.07
CA ALA A 293 -15.21 -15.22 21.26
C ALA A 293 -16.43 -15.73 20.48
N LYS A 294 -17.36 -16.38 21.18
CA LYS A 294 -18.57 -16.97 20.57
C LYS A 294 -19.68 -15.93 20.32
N GLY A 295 -20.29 -16.00 19.14
CA GLY A 295 -21.52 -15.28 18.77
C GLY A 295 -22.43 -16.10 17.85
N LYS A 296 -23.74 -15.81 17.85
CA LYS A 296 -24.77 -16.40 16.96
C LYS A 296 -25.69 -15.29 16.44
N ILE A 297 -26.18 -15.39 15.20
CA ILE A 297 -27.27 -14.57 14.68
C ILE A 297 -28.29 -15.44 13.90
N ASP A 298 -29.55 -14.99 13.88
CA ASP A 298 -30.74 -15.64 13.33
C ASP A 298 -31.10 -15.08 11.93
N ASN A 299 -31.77 -15.87 11.09
CA ASN A 299 -31.97 -15.61 9.66
C ASN A 299 -33.28 -14.88 9.29
N GLN A 300 -34.05 -14.34 10.24
CA GLN A 300 -35.34 -13.67 9.96
C GLN A 300 -35.57 -12.35 10.72
N GLN A 301 -34.62 -11.41 10.68
CA GLN A 301 -34.85 -10.05 11.20
C GLN A 301 -34.71 -8.98 10.08
N PRO A 302 -35.78 -8.21 9.76
CA PRO A 302 -35.73 -7.16 8.75
C PRO A 302 -35.05 -5.87 9.28
N PRO A 303 -34.57 -4.97 8.39
CA PRO A 303 -33.84 -3.77 8.79
C PRO A 303 -34.72 -2.78 9.54
N THR A 304 -34.18 -2.16 10.59
CA THR A 304 -34.87 -1.12 11.38
C THR A 304 -34.52 0.28 10.83
N PRO A 305 -35.47 1.24 10.73
CA PRO A 305 -35.25 2.51 10.03
C PRO A 305 -34.46 3.55 10.84
N THR A 306 -33.96 4.58 10.16
CA THR A 306 -33.30 5.76 10.76
C THR A 306 -34.30 6.81 11.29
N PRO A 307 -34.14 7.26 12.55
CA PRO A 307 -34.74 8.49 13.10
C PRO A 307 -33.66 9.61 13.29
N PRO A 308 -34.03 10.88 13.60
CA PRO A 308 -33.58 12.00 12.74
C PRO A 308 -32.49 12.91 13.33
N LYS A 309 -32.08 13.91 12.53
CA LYS A 309 -31.33 15.09 13.01
C LYS A 309 -32.09 15.81 14.13
N GLU A 310 -31.43 15.98 15.27
CA GLU A 310 -31.75 17.04 16.23
C GLU A 310 -30.64 18.11 16.23
N ILE A 311 -31.04 19.37 16.40
CA ILE A 311 -30.17 20.55 16.41
C ILE A 311 -30.50 21.33 17.68
N SER A 312 -29.48 21.99 18.27
CA SER A 312 -29.55 23.08 19.28
C SER A 312 -29.32 22.66 20.75
N PRO A 313 -29.06 23.61 21.68
CA PRO A 313 -27.87 24.48 21.63
C PRO A 313 -27.22 24.71 23.02
N ALA A 314 -25.90 24.92 23.08
CA ALA A 314 -25.27 25.65 24.19
C ALA A 314 -23.88 26.18 23.79
N GLN A 315 -23.66 27.49 23.93
CA GLN A 315 -22.34 28.11 23.78
C GLN A 315 -21.55 27.99 25.09
N VAL A 316 -20.26 27.63 24.98
CA VAL A 316 -19.23 28.13 25.91
C VAL A 316 -18.07 28.63 25.05
N ASN A 317 -17.52 29.78 25.43
CA ASN A 317 -16.69 30.60 24.55
C ASN A 317 -15.33 30.01 24.21
N SER A 318 -14.82 30.45 23.06
CA SER A 318 -13.54 30.09 22.46
C SER A 318 -12.33 30.35 23.38
N VAL A 319 -11.47 29.34 23.51
CA VAL A 319 -10.02 29.53 23.67
C VAL A 319 -9.37 28.95 22.41
N PRO A 320 -8.54 29.72 21.67
CA PRO A 320 -7.89 29.23 20.46
C PRO A 320 -6.65 28.38 20.80
N ASP A 321 -6.72 27.08 20.51
CA ASP A 321 -5.57 26.16 20.52
C ASP A 321 -5.17 25.85 19.05
N PRO A 322 -3.88 25.62 18.74
CA PRO A 322 -3.25 26.42 17.70
C PRO A 322 -3.08 25.67 16.38
N GLN A 323 -3.17 26.43 15.29
CA GLN A 323 -2.65 26.09 13.96
C GLN A 323 -2.82 24.64 13.48
N LYS A 324 -3.80 24.44 12.59
CA LYS A 324 -3.60 23.49 11.49
C LYS A 324 -2.26 23.79 10.81
N THR A 325 -1.31 22.89 10.92
CA THR A 325 -0.20 22.78 9.96
C THR A 325 -0.53 21.68 8.97
N GLU A 326 -0.93 22.05 7.76
CA GLU A 326 -0.95 21.12 6.63
C GLU A 326 0.51 20.71 6.34
N THR A 327 0.86 19.48 6.74
CA THR A 327 2.25 19.01 6.71
C THR A 327 2.65 18.57 5.31
N CYS A 328 3.24 19.51 4.58
CA CYS A 328 3.94 19.30 3.32
C CYS A 328 4.65 17.94 3.24
N ILE A 329 4.33 17.13 2.22
CA ILE A 329 4.87 15.76 2.04
C ILE A 329 6.41 15.75 1.95
N CYS A 330 6.98 16.83 1.42
CA CYS A 330 8.42 17.09 1.35
C CYS A 330 9.05 17.44 2.72
N LYS A 331 8.29 17.79 3.76
CA LYS A 331 8.81 17.91 5.14
C LYS A 331 8.62 16.62 5.95
N GLU A 332 7.57 15.84 5.72
CA GLU A 332 7.35 14.57 6.44
C GLU A 332 8.23 13.41 5.94
N ASN A 333 8.59 13.40 4.66
CA ASN A 333 9.37 12.32 4.04
C ASN A 333 10.83 12.75 3.83
N GLN A 334 11.51 13.07 4.94
CA GLN A 334 12.95 13.31 4.93
C GLN A 334 13.73 12.02 4.69
N PHE A 335 14.85 12.16 3.96
CA PHE A 335 15.84 11.14 3.67
C PHE A 335 17.18 11.84 3.39
N ASN A 336 18.29 11.09 3.49
CA ASN A 336 19.64 11.65 3.35
C ASN A 336 19.81 12.34 1.98
N TRP A 337 20.54 13.46 1.95
CA TRP A 337 20.75 14.29 0.77
C TRP A 337 19.50 14.95 0.17
N GLY A 338 18.36 14.94 0.87
CA GLY A 338 17.15 15.63 0.43
C GLY A 338 17.34 17.11 0.09
N ILE A 339 18.31 17.82 0.68
CA ILE A 339 18.64 19.21 0.33
C ILE A 339 19.17 19.40 -1.11
N LYS A 340 19.70 18.34 -1.73
CA LYS A 340 20.28 18.38 -3.09
C LYS A 340 19.24 18.26 -4.20
N LEU A 341 17.97 18.06 -3.85
CA LEU A 341 16.87 17.79 -4.77
C LEU A 341 15.71 18.77 -4.58
N THR A 342 15.05 19.11 -5.67
CA THR A 342 13.74 19.77 -5.67
C THR A 342 12.67 18.89 -5.02
N CYS A 343 11.54 19.49 -4.61
CA CYS A 343 10.44 18.71 -4.03
C CYS A 343 9.84 17.68 -5.04
N GLU A 344 9.85 17.97 -6.34
CA GLU A 344 9.42 17.01 -7.38
C GLU A 344 10.37 15.81 -7.48
N GLU A 345 11.68 16.05 -7.58
CA GLU A 345 12.68 14.97 -7.64
C GLU A 345 12.62 14.10 -6.38
N ARG A 346 12.39 14.69 -5.21
CA ARG A 346 12.22 13.95 -3.96
C ARG A 346 10.97 13.09 -3.93
N LYS A 347 9.83 13.60 -4.43
CA LYS A 347 8.61 12.80 -4.63
C LYS A 347 8.91 11.62 -5.56
N LYS A 348 9.67 11.82 -6.64
CA LYS A 348 10.07 10.75 -7.56
C LYS A 348 10.99 9.70 -6.91
N VAL A 349 12.00 10.10 -6.12
CA VAL A 349 12.84 9.15 -5.39
C VAL A 349 12.01 8.31 -4.42
N LEU A 350 11.14 8.95 -3.63
CA LEU A 350 10.27 8.26 -2.68
C LEU A 350 9.28 7.31 -3.38
N GLN A 351 8.70 7.73 -4.51
CA GLN A 351 7.85 6.88 -5.35
C GLN A 351 8.62 5.65 -5.83
N VAL A 352 9.78 5.81 -6.47
CA VAL A 352 10.58 4.70 -6.98
C VAL A 352 10.99 3.75 -5.85
N CYS A 353 11.38 4.28 -4.69
CA CYS A 353 11.75 3.44 -3.54
C CYS A 353 10.53 2.69 -2.95
N ALA A 354 9.35 3.30 -2.92
CA ALA A 354 8.11 2.65 -2.49
C ALA A 354 7.65 1.55 -3.48
N GLU A 355 7.77 1.78 -4.78
CA GLU A 355 7.42 0.79 -5.82
C GLU A 355 8.39 -0.40 -5.86
N LEU A 356 9.67 -0.18 -5.53
CA LEU A 356 10.68 -1.24 -5.48
C LEU A 356 10.67 -2.03 -4.17
N TRP A 357 10.61 -1.35 -3.02
CA TRP A 357 10.85 -1.92 -1.69
C TRP A 357 9.69 -1.71 -0.69
N GLY A 358 8.58 -1.13 -1.12
CA GLY A 358 7.40 -0.88 -0.30
C GLY A 358 7.43 0.44 0.47
N GLU A 359 6.24 0.99 0.72
CA GLU A 359 6.00 2.25 1.44
C GLU A 359 6.76 2.35 2.77
N GLN A 360 6.86 1.24 3.52
CA GLN A 360 7.54 1.19 4.82
C GLN A 360 9.06 1.43 4.73
N HIS A 361 9.71 1.02 3.64
CA HIS A 361 11.17 1.14 3.45
C HIS A 361 11.56 2.37 2.61
N LYS A 362 10.59 3.14 2.09
CA LYS A 362 10.87 4.16 1.07
C LYS A 362 11.88 5.23 1.51
N LYS A 363 11.86 5.67 2.78
CA LYS A 363 12.78 6.70 3.31
C LYS A 363 14.20 6.16 3.55
N GLU A 364 14.29 4.92 4.03
CA GLU A 364 15.53 4.17 4.24
C GLU A 364 16.20 3.93 2.87
N LYS A 365 15.49 3.26 1.95
CA LYS A 365 16.00 2.95 0.61
C LYS A 365 16.26 4.21 -0.24
N ALA A 366 15.52 5.30 -0.03
CA ALA A 366 15.86 6.61 -0.61
C ALA A 366 17.20 7.13 -0.08
N SER A 367 17.46 7.04 1.22
CA SER A 367 18.73 7.45 1.83
C SER A 367 19.91 6.62 1.32
N GLU A 368 19.73 5.30 1.17
CA GLU A 368 20.72 4.41 0.57
C GLU A 368 20.97 4.72 -0.91
N LEU A 369 19.91 4.82 -1.73
CA LEU A 369 20.01 5.10 -3.17
C LEU A 369 20.62 6.47 -3.44
N MET A 370 20.27 7.49 -2.66
CA MET A 370 20.90 8.82 -2.73
C MET A 370 22.39 8.76 -2.36
N SER A 371 22.80 7.88 -1.45
CA SER A 371 24.21 7.72 -1.10
C SER A 371 25.00 7.04 -2.24
N VAL A 372 24.37 6.10 -2.96
CA VAL A 372 24.91 5.54 -4.22
C VAL A 372 25.05 6.63 -5.28
N MET A 373 24.00 7.42 -5.53
CA MET A 373 24.04 8.52 -6.50
C MET A 373 25.06 9.59 -6.13
N HIS A 374 25.25 9.88 -4.84
CA HIS A 374 26.24 10.83 -4.36
C HIS A 374 27.68 10.39 -4.71
N LEU A 375 27.99 9.10 -4.59
CA LEU A 375 29.28 8.53 -5.01
C LEU A 375 29.41 8.59 -6.54
N GLU A 376 28.44 8.01 -7.26
CA GLU A 376 28.51 7.82 -8.71
C GLU A 376 28.48 9.12 -9.52
N THR A 377 27.79 10.16 -9.04
CA THR A 377 27.72 11.46 -9.72
C THR A 377 28.77 12.47 -9.24
N ASN A 378 29.76 12.03 -8.43
CA ASN A 378 30.73 12.90 -7.76
C ASN A 378 30.04 14.07 -7.04
N THR A 379 29.07 13.75 -6.18
CA THR A 379 28.25 14.67 -5.35
C THR A 379 27.23 15.56 -6.08
N THR A 380 27.20 15.52 -7.43
CA THR A 380 26.40 16.48 -8.23
C THR A 380 24.92 16.14 -8.34
N PHE A 381 24.54 14.86 -8.20
CA PHE A 381 23.21 14.33 -8.52
C PHE A 381 22.75 14.63 -9.95
N SER A 382 23.68 14.93 -10.87
CA SER A 382 23.34 15.30 -12.24
C SER A 382 22.98 14.06 -13.08
N PRO A 383 21.82 14.03 -13.76
CA PRO A 383 21.51 12.98 -14.73
C PRO A 383 22.42 13.03 -15.97
N ALA A 384 23.15 14.12 -16.18
CA ALA A 384 24.13 14.26 -17.26
C ALA A 384 25.57 13.90 -16.83
N ALA A 385 25.81 13.53 -15.57
CA ALA A 385 27.14 13.18 -15.05
C ALA A 385 27.82 12.09 -15.91
N ASP A 386 29.10 12.25 -16.18
CA ASP A 386 29.87 11.33 -17.05
C ASP A 386 31.30 11.24 -16.54
N ASN A 387 31.81 10.02 -16.39
CA ASN A 387 33.17 9.79 -15.89
C ASN A 387 34.26 9.81 -16.98
N ASN A 388 33.89 10.06 -18.25
CA ASN A 388 34.75 9.97 -19.43
C ASN A 388 35.44 8.59 -19.61
N ALA A 389 34.95 7.56 -18.91
CA ALA A 389 35.48 6.19 -18.90
C ALA A 389 34.43 5.15 -19.35
N GLY A 390 33.33 5.60 -19.96
CA GLY A 390 32.30 4.72 -20.53
C GLY A 390 31.01 4.62 -19.71
N TYR A 391 30.82 5.47 -18.69
CA TYR A 391 29.64 5.42 -17.82
C TYR A 391 29.01 6.81 -17.66
N SER A 392 27.68 6.86 -17.54
CA SER A 392 26.94 8.13 -17.52
C SER A 392 25.62 8.06 -16.73
N GLY A 393 25.21 9.17 -16.11
CA GLY A 393 23.95 9.32 -15.36
C GLY A 393 24.04 9.11 -13.84
N LEU A 394 22.88 9.15 -13.19
CA LEU A 394 22.69 9.14 -11.73
C LEU A 394 23.34 7.94 -11.02
N ILE A 395 23.42 6.80 -11.71
CA ILE A 395 24.06 5.57 -11.21
C ILE A 395 25.18 5.10 -12.14
N GLN A 396 25.74 6.01 -12.96
CA GLN A 396 26.78 5.74 -13.95
C GLN A 396 26.48 4.47 -14.78
N PHE A 397 25.43 4.53 -15.60
CA PHE A 397 25.13 3.44 -16.54
C PHE A 397 26.27 3.27 -17.55
N SER A 398 26.81 2.06 -17.67
CA SER A 398 27.57 1.60 -18.84
C SER A 398 26.67 1.42 -20.07
N ASP A 399 27.23 1.32 -21.27
CA ASP A 399 26.45 1.05 -22.50
C ASP A 399 25.63 -0.25 -22.42
N ALA A 400 26.19 -1.31 -21.81
CA ALA A 400 25.48 -2.57 -21.59
C ALA A 400 24.30 -2.41 -20.61
N SER A 401 24.49 -1.70 -19.50
CA SER A 401 23.43 -1.47 -18.51
C SER A 401 22.32 -0.57 -19.06
N ALA A 402 22.65 0.50 -19.79
CA ALA A 402 21.72 1.39 -20.48
C ALA A 402 20.88 0.63 -21.52
N LYS A 403 21.53 -0.20 -22.35
CA LYS A 403 20.85 -1.09 -23.31
C LYS A 403 19.89 -2.05 -22.59
N SER A 404 20.28 -2.57 -21.42
CA SER A 404 19.45 -3.49 -20.64
C SER A 404 18.13 -2.88 -20.16
N VAL A 405 18.05 -1.55 -20.01
CA VAL A 405 16.83 -0.81 -19.62
C VAL A 405 16.12 -0.14 -20.79
N GLY A 406 16.50 -0.47 -22.03
CA GLY A 406 15.90 0.05 -23.26
C GLY A 406 16.30 1.49 -23.57
N SER A 407 17.56 1.86 -23.33
CA SER A 407 18.10 3.20 -23.58
C SER A 407 19.56 3.15 -24.08
N THR A 408 20.17 4.32 -24.25
CA THR A 408 21.61 4.51 -24.50
C THR A 408 22.15 5.55 -23.53
N ARG A 409 23.46 5.56 -23.23
CA ARG A 409 24.06 6.60 -22.38
C ARG A 409 23.80 8.01 -22.91
N ALA A 410 23.90 8.19 -24.24
CA ALA A 410 23.61 9.46 -24.90
C ALA A 410 22.14 9.92 -24.75
N ALA A 411 21.18 9.00 -24.68
CA ALA A 411 19.79 9.33 -24.38
C ALA A 411 19.59 9.63 -22.88
N LEU A 412 20.16 8.80 -21.99
CA LEU A 412 20.08 9.00 -20.54
C LEU A 412 20.62 10.37 -20.12
N LYS A 413 21.77 10.81 -20.65
CA LYS A 413 22.36 12.13 -20.36
C LYS A 413 21.49 13.33 -20.74
N LYS A 414 20.51 13.15 -21.63
CA LYS A 414 19.56 14.19 -22.06
C LYS A 414 18.28 14.21 -21.23
N MET A 415 18.09 13.26 -20.31
CA MET A 415 16.92 13.19 -19.44
C MET A 415 17.07 14.11 -18.24
N THR A 416 15.93 14.62 -17.76
CA THR A 416 15.82 15.20 -16.41
C THR A 416 16.06 14.12 -15.35
N PHE A 417 16.34 14.54 -14.11
CA PHE A 417 16.47 13.63 -12.97
C PHE A 417 15.22 12.73 -12.84
N VAL A 418 14.04 13.35 -12.87
CA VAL A 418 12.74 12.66 -12.74
C VAL A 418 12.54 11.59 -13.82
N GLN A 419 12.86 11.89 -15.07
CA GLN A 419 12.80 10.92 -16.18
C GLN A 419 13.84 9.80 -16.02
N GLN A 420 15.07 10.13 -15.63
CA GLN A 420 16.13 9.14 -15.52
C GLN A 420 15.88 8.16 -14.35
N MET A 421 15.20 8.62 -13.29
CA MET A 421 14.76 7.77 -12.18
C MET A 421 13.88 6.58 -12.61
N ASP A 422 13.12 6.66 -13.71
CA ASP A 422 12.37 5.52 -14.24
C ASP A 422 13.30 4.43 -14.84
N TYR A 423 14.47 4.83 -15.36
CA TYR A 423 15.49 3.91 -15.83
C TYR A 423 16.31 3.33 -14.68
N VAL A 424 16.57 4.13 -13.63
CA VAL A 424 17.11 3.63 -12.35
C VAL A 424 16.18 2.57 -11.76
N LYS A 425 14.86 2.83 -11.71
CA LYS A 425 13.87 1.84 -11.27
C LYS A 425 13.98 0.53 -12.06
N LYS A 426 13.91 0.59 -13.40
CA LYS A 426 14.00 -0.59 -14.29
C LYS A 426 15.30 -1.39 -14.12
N TYR A 427 16.40 -0.71 -13.75
CA TYR A 427 17.69 -1.37 -13.51
C TYR A 427 17.68 -2.15 -12.19
N PHE A 428 17.26 -1.50 -11.10
CA PHE A 428 17.19 -2.10 -9.76
C PHE A 428 16.11 -3.19 -9.64
N GLU A 429 14.98 -3.04 -10.34
CA GLU A 429 13.84 -3.96 -10.28
C GLU A 429 14.21 -5.42 -10.58
N LYS A 430 15.09 -5.65 -11.56
CA LYS A 430 15.56 -6.99 -11.98
C LYS A 430 16.26 -7.79 -10.89
N LYS A 431 16.78 -7.12 -9.86
CA LYS A 431 17.56 -7.73 -8.77
C LYS A 431 17.02 -7.40 -7.38
N LYS A 432 15.90 -6.67 -7.26
CA LYS A 432 15.44 -6.04 -6.00
C LYS A 432 15.37 -6.97 -4.79
N ALA A 433 15.03 -8.25 -4.98
CA ALA A 433 14.97 -9.27 -3.91
C ALA A 433 16.35 -9.61 -3.30
N ALA A 434 17.45 -9.37 -4.02
CA ALA A 434 18.83 -9.58 -3.55
C ALA A 434 19.45 -8.31 -2.94
N LEU A 435 18.77 -7.16 -3.00
CA LEU A 435 19.30 -5.85 -2.58
C LEU A 435 18.99 -5.56 -1.11
N LYS A 436 19.60 -6.34 -0.21
CA LYS A 436 19.30 -6.33 1.22
C LYS A 436 19.93 -5.10 1.90
N THR A 437 21.24 -4.90 1.75
CA THR A 437 21.97 -3.77 2.34
C THR A 437 22.20 -2.63 1.34
N MET A 438 22.50 -1.41 1.83
CA MET A 438 23.05 -0.33 0.99
C MET A 438 24.24 -0.79 0.13
N THR A 439 25.10 -1.65 0.68
CA THR A 439 26.23 -2.19 -0.07
C THR A 439 25.74 -3.10 -1.21
N ASP A 440 24.69 -3.92 -1.03
CA ASP A 440 24.12 -4.67 -2.17
C ASP A 440 23.57 -3.76 -3.27
N LEU A 441 22.92 -2.63 -2.90
CA LEU A 441 22.48 -1.61 -3.86
C LEU A 441 23.68 -1.06 -4.66
N TYR A 442 24.80 -0.83 -3.99
CA TYR A 442 26.01 -0.34 -4.65
C TYR A 442 26.73 -1.41 -5.47
N LEU A 443 26.77 -2.66 -5.01
CA LEU A 443 27.36 -3.78 -5.75
C LEU A 443 26.60 -4.06 -7.06
N LEU A 444 25.31 -3.73 -7.14
CA LEU A 444 24.57 -3.79 -8.42
C LEU A 444 25.10 -2.76 -9.45
N VAL A 445 25.70 -1.66 -9.00
CA VAL A 445 26.36 -0.66 -9.86
C VAL A 445 27.82 -1.04 -10.11
N LEU A 446 28.59 -1.28 -9.03
CA LEU A 446 30.04 -1.54 -9.08
C LEU A 446 30.41 -2.91 -9.68
N LYS A 447 29.76 -4.00 -9.22
CA LYS A 447 30.15 -5.38 -9.54
C LYS A 447 28.98 -6.36 -9.37
N GLN A 448 28.13 -6.45 -10.41
CA GLN A 448 26.83 -7.15 -10.36
C GLN A 448 26.87 -8.60 -9.84
N ASN A 449 27.98 -9.33 -10.00
CA ASN A 449 28.08 -10.73 -9.55
C ASN A 449 28.38 -10.88 -8.05
N ALA A 450 28.73 -9.80 -7.35
CA ALA A 450 28.88 -9.77 -5.89
C ALA A 450 27.59 -9.38 -5.15
N VAL A 451 26.50 -9.05 -5.86
CA VAL A 451 25.22 -8.68 -5.24
C VAL A 451 24.69 -9.82 -4.34
N GLY A 452 24.35 -9.48 -3.10
CA GLY A 452 23.99 -10.42 -2.04
C GLY A 452 25.13 -10.68 -1.04
N GLN A 453 26.36 -10.24 -1.34
CA GLN A 453 27.50 -10.28 -0.43
C GLN A 453 27.67 -9.00 0.38
N GLY A 454 26.79 -8.00 0.26
CA GLY A 454 26.91 -6.70 0.93
C GLY A 454 26.80 -6.70 2.46
N ALA A 455 26.66 -7.88 3.08
CA ALA A 455 26.77 -8.10 4.53
C ALA A 455 28.01 -8.93 4.94
N ASN A 456 28.77 -9.45 3.97
CA ASN A 456 29.95 -10.30 4.17
C ASN A 456 31.20 -9.44 3.96
N GLY A 457 31.69 -8.80 5.02
CA GLY A 457 32.80 -7.83 4.95
C GLY A 457 34.08 -8.37 4.31
N ASP A 458 34.39 -9.65 4.56
CA ASP A 458 35.62 -10.32 4.11
C ASP A 458 35.51 -10.83 2.66
N TYR A 459 34.37 -10.63 1.98
CA TYR A 459 34.23 -11.01 0.58
C TYR A 459 35.12 -10.14 -0.32
N VAL A 460 35.99 -10.82 -1.09
CA VAL A 460 36.90 -10.19 -2.06
C VAL A 460 36.12 -9.81 -3.32
N LEU A 461 36.02 -8.51 -3.57
CA LEU A 461 35.39 -7.94 -4.77
C LEU A 461 36.34 -7.90 -5.96
N PHE A 462 37.56 -7.43 -5.73
CA PHE A 462 38.62 -7.31 -6.72
C PHE A 462 39.88 -7.97 -6.18
N ASP A 463 40.64 -8.60 -7.06
CA ASP A 463 41.85 -9.35 -6.72
C ASP A 463 42.83 -9.29 -7.90
N GLU A 464 43.86 -8.46 -7.77
CA GLU A 464 44.80 -8.24 -8.87
C GLU A 464 45.66 -9.48 -9.17
N SER A 465 45.76 -10.44 -8.24
CA SER A 465 46.51 -11.69 -8.45
C SER A 465 45.85 -12.62 -9.47
N VAL A 466 44.56 -12.41 -9.79
CA VAL A 466 43.82 -13.24 -10.75
C VAL A 466 44.44 -13.16 -12.15
N SER A 467 44.61 -14.30 -12.82
CA SER A 467 45.07 -14.36 -14.20
C SER A 467 43.94 -14.04 -15.19
N VAL A 468 44.27 -13.28 -16.24
CA VAL A 468 43.37 -13.04 -17.39
C VAL A 468 43.91 -13.75 -18.62
N PRO A 469 43.04 -14.23 -19.54
CA PRO A 469 43.46 -14.76 -20.83
C PRO A 469 44.31 -13.74 -21.62
N ASN A 470 45.33 -14.23 -22.34
CA ASN A 470 46.11 -13.41 -23.25
C ASN A 470 45.28 -13.07 -24.50
N ALA A 471 44.53 -11.97 -24.43
CA ALA A 471 43.66 -11.48 -25.49
C ALA A 471 43.96 -10.00 -25.78
N PRO A 472 43.79 -9.54 -27.04
CA PRO A 472 43.84 -8.11 -27.37
C PRO A 472 42.90 -7.28 -26.49
N TYR A 473 43.16 -5.98 -26.39
CA TYR A 473 42.28 -5.07 -25.65
C TYR A 473 40.87 -5.00 -26.27
N ASP A 474 39.87 -5.38 -25.47
CA ASP A 474 38.45 -5.13 -25.76
C ASP A 474 37.81 -4.46 -24.53
N ILE A 475 37.19 -3.30 -24.73
CA ILE A 475 36.48 -2.56 -23.68
C ILE A 475 35.36 -3.38 -23.03
N ASN A 476 34.74 -4.30 -23.76
CA ASN A 476 33.66 -5.16 -23.23
C ASN A 476 34.17 -6.11 -22.13
N ASN A 477 35.43 -6.55 -22.22
CA ASN A 477 36.02 -7.46 -21.24
C ASN A 477 36.18 -6.79 -19.86
N LEU A 478 36.42 -5.47 -19.79
CA LEU A 478 36.55 -4.74 -18.50
C LEU A 478 35.35 -4.90 -17.56
N SER A 479 34.17 -5.24 -18.10
CA SER A 479 32.94 -5.45 -17.33
C SER A 479 32.63 -6.93 -17.00
N ARG A 480 33.54 -7.86 -17.37
CA ARG A 480 33.33 -9.31 -17.30
C ARG A 480 34.46 -10.01 -16.55
N GLU A 481 34.17 -11.16 -15.97
CA GLU A 481 35.20 -12.00 -15.35
C GLU A 481 36.12 -12.65 -16.41
N PRO A 482 37.41 -12.87 -16.12
CA PRO A 482 38.13 -12.46 -14.90
C PRO A 482 38.66 -11.02 -14.89
N TRP A 483 38.56 -10.28 -16.01
CA TRP A 483 39.14 -8.93 -16.15
C TRP A 483 38.60 -7.93 -15.13
N VAL A 484 37.29 -7.91 -14.87
CA VAL A 484 36.68 -6.99 -13.88
C VAL A 484 37.25 -7.19 -12.48
N THR A 485 37.54 -8.44 -12.09
CA THR A 485 38.17 -8.76 -10.81
C THR A 485 39.66 -8.37 -10.79
N LYS A 486 40.41 -8.67 -11.86
CA LYS A 486 41.84 -8.33 -11.95
C LYS A 486 42.10 -6.83 -11.96
N TYR A 487 41.40 -6.10 -12.82
CA TYR A 487 41.67 -4.67 -13.07
C TYR A 487 40.90 -3.74 -12.12
N GLY A 488 39.88 -4.24 -11.42
CA GLY A 488 39.01 -3.43 -10.56
C GLY A 488 39.73 -2.79 -9.37
N TYR A 489 40.69 -3.50 -8.75
CA TYR A 489 41.49 -3.01 -7.62
C TYR A 489 42.21 -1.70 -7.95
N SER A 490 43.19 -1.76 -8.86
CA SER A 490 43.99 -0.62 -9.33
C SER A 490 43.18 0.45 -10.08
N SER A 491 41.93 0.17 -10.45
CA SER A 491 41.03 1.14 -11.11
C SER A 491 40.17 1.94 -10.13
N ASN A 492 39.97 1.45 -8.89
CA ASN A 492 39.09 2.08 -7.90
C ASN A 492 39.85 2.43 -6.60
N PRO A 493 40.88 3.32 -6.66
CA PRO A 493 41.70 3.63 -5.50
C PRO A 493 40.94 4.27 -4.33
N SER A 494 39.73 4.79 -4.58
CA SER A 494 38.82 5.31 -3.54
C SER A 494 38.37 4.28 -2.49
N PHE A 495 38.58 2.98 -2.74
CA PHE A 495 38.31 1.90 -1.79
C PHE A 495 39.56 1.41 -1.07
N MET A 496 40.77 1.87 -1.41
CA MET A 496 42.01 1.47 -0.73
C MET A 496 42.02 1.99 0.71
N ARG A 497 41.68 1.13 1.68
CA ARG A 497 41.54 1.48 3.11
C ARG A 497 42.46 0.68 4.02
N GLU A 498 43.28 -0.21 3.48
CA GLU A 498 44.31 -0.91 4.24
C GLU A 498 45.48 0.03 4.62
N LYS A 499 46.17 -0.28 5.73
CA LYS A 499 47.20 0.60 6.29
C LYS A 499 48.41 0.70 5.35
N GLY A 500 48.65 1.90 4.81
CA GLY A 500 49.78 2.20 3.92
C GLY A 500 49.50 1.97 2.43
N GLU A 501 48.36 1.37 2.10
CA GLU A 501 47.96 1.00 0.75
C GLU A 501 47.82 2.21 -0.18
N TRP A 502 47.02 3.20 0.23
CA TRP A 502 46.82 4.44 -0.53
C TRP A 502 48.12 5.22 -0.74
N ALA A 503 49.07 5.13 0.20
CA ALA A 503 50.35 5.83 0.12
C ALA A 503 51.34 5.14 -0.84
N HIS A 504 51.20 3.84 -1.05
CA HIS A 504 52.03 3.07 -1.98
C HIS A 504 51.67 3.44 -3.42
N ILE A 505 52.68 3.79 -4.24
CA ILE A 505 52.54 4.05 -5.68
C ILE A 505 53.52 3.13 -6.42
N ARG A 506 53.04 2.44 -7.45
CA ARG A 506 53.81 1.47 -8.25
C ARG A 506 53.43 1.51 -9.72
N LYS A 507 54.27 0.89 -10.55
CA LYS A 507 53.93 0.59 -11.96
C LYS A 507 52.90 -0.53 -12.02
N PHE A 508 51.85 -0.31 -12.81
CA PHE A 508 50.76 -1.23 -13.04
C PHE A 508 50.52 -1.41 -14.53
N ASN A 509 50.49 -2.67 -14.99
CA ASN A 509 50.24 -3.00 -16.39
C ASN A 509 48.73 -3.06 -16.66
N SER A 510 48.16 -1.89 -16.99
CA SER A 510 46.75 -1.75 -17.31
C SER A 510 46.37 -2.40 -18.64
N TYR A 511 45.15 -2.92 -18.74
CA TYR A 511 44.65 -3.60 -19.94
C TYR A 511 44.56 -2.69 -21.18
N SER A 512 44.35 -1.38 -20.97
CA SER A 512 44.03 -0.41 -22.05
C SER A 512 45.12 0.63 -22.33
N ARG A 513 46.05 0.87 -21.40
CA ARG A 513 47.06 1.96 -21.48
C ARG A 513 48.49 1.48 -21.26
N GLY A 514 48.73 0.16 -21.19
CA GLY A 514 50.04 -0.39 -20.86
C GLY A 514 50.46 -0.04 -19.43
N SER A 515 51.77 0.15 -19.23
CA SER A 515 52.34 0.43 -17.91
C SER A 515 52.07 1.88 -17.46
N ILE A 516 51.37 2.03 -16.35
CA ILE A 516 50.97 3.33 -15.77
C ILE A 516 51.22 3.34 -14.25
N ASP A 517 51.40 4.51 -13.65
CA ASP A 517 51.49 4.63 -12.20
C ASP A 517 50.11 4.52 -11.54
N ARG A 518 49.99 3.65 -10.52
CA ARG A 518 48.78 3.45 -9.72
C ARG A 518 49.10 3.36 -8.23
N ARG A 519 48.10 3.69 -7.40
CA ARG A 519 48.14 3.47 -5.95
C ARG A 519 47.85 2.00 -5.63
N GLY A 520 48.17 1.58 -4.40
CA GLY A 520 47.82 0.26 -3.87
C GLY A 520 48.89 -0.80 -4.07
N PHE A 521 48.80 -1.88 -3.28
CA PHE A 521 49.81 -2.93 -3.20
C PHE A 521 49.87 -3.80 -4.48
N GLU A 522 51.03 -4.42 -4.74
CA GLU A 522 51.15 -5.48 -5.74
C GLU A 522 50.26 -6.66 -5.35
N ASN A 523 49.49 -7.19 -6.31
CA ASN A 523 48.48 -8.24 -6.07
C ASN A 523 47.45 -7.87 -4.98
N GLY A 524 47.21 -6.56 -4.77
CA GLY A 524 46.23 -6.06 -3.81
C GLY A 524 44.79 -6.48 -4.12
N LYS A 525 43.94 -6.39 -3.10
CA LYS A 525 42.55 -6.84 -3.12
C LYS A 525 41.64 -5.73 -2.61
N THR A 526 40.39 -5.72 -3.07
CA THR A 526 39.35 -4.86 -2.49
C THR A 526 38.30 -5.73 -1.83
N TYR A 527 37.96 -5.42 -0.59
CA TYR A 527 36.98 -6.17 0.19
C TYR A 527 35.64 -5.41 0.29
N VAL A 528 34.55 -6.14 0.54
CA VAL A 528 33.22 -5.56 0.81
C VAL A 528 33.22 -4.61 1.99
N TRP A 529 34.04 -4.87 3.02
CA TRP A 529 34.14 -3.96 4.18
C TRP A 529 34.65 -2.58 3.79
N GLU A 530 35.58 -2.47 2.85
CA GLU A 530 36.15 -1.18 2.41
C GLU A 530 35.14 -0.35 1.63
N VAL A 531 34.42 -1.00 0.71
CA VAL A 531 33.33 -0.40 -0.06
C VAL A 531 32.20 0.04 0.87
N THR A 532 31.83 -0.79 1.85
CA THR A 532 30.85 -0.45 2.88
C THR A 532 31.33 0.74 3.72
N ASP A 533 32.59 0.75 4.15
CA ASP A 533 33.17 1.82 4.96
C ASP A 533 33.27 3.14 4.18
N LYS A 534 33.51 3.08 2.86
CA LYS A 534 33.46 4.24 1.94
C LYS A 534 32.05 4.79 1.82
N LEU A 535 31.08 3.95 1.47
CA LEU A 535 29.67 4.32 1.39
C LEU A 535 29.17 4.91 2.70
N VAL A 536 29.44 4.26 3.84
CA VAL A 536 28.95 4.69 5.14
C VAL A 536 29.61 6.00 5.60
N LYS A 537 30.95 6.10 5.61
CA LYS A 537 31.64 7.28 6.17
C LYS A 537 31.58 8.51 5.28
N GLU A 538 31.65 8.36 3.95
CA GLU A 538 31.77 9.51 3.03
C GLU A 538 30.47 9.87 2.30
N HIS A 539 29.48 8.98 2.26
CA HIS A 539 28.25 9.19 1.47
C HIS A 539 26.97 9.06 2.30
N TYR A 540 26.82 8.05 3.16
CA TYR A 540 25.60 7.89 3.95
C TYR A 540 25.57 8.79 5.19
N ASN A 541 26.62 8.76 6.02
CA ASN A 541 26.66 9.55 7.25
C ASN A 541 26.64 11.07 7.03
N PRO A 542 27.39 11.66 6.07
CA PRO A 542 27.31 13.10 5.80
C PRO A 542 25.92 13.52 5.31
N GLY A 543 25.22 12.64 4.59
CA GLY A 543 23.86 12.86 4.11
C GLY A 543 22.81 13.02 5.22
N LYS A 544 23.07 12.54 6.44
CA LYS A 544 22.17 12.67 7.60
C LYS A 544 22.00 14.11 8.08
N ALA A 545 22.94 15.00 7.77
CA ALA A 545 22.84 16.44 8.06
C ALA A 545 22.27 17.24 6.86
N GLN A 546 21.88 16.56 5.78
CA GLN A 546 21.55 17.16 4.48
C GLN A 546 20.07 16.93 4.13
N PHE A 547 19.20 17.05 5.14
CA PHE A 547 17.74 17.01 4.97
C PHE A 547 17.23 18.24 4.24
N PHE A 548 16.09 18.10 3.55
CA PHE A 548 15.49 19.20 2.81
C PHE A 548 15.00 20.28 3.78
N ASN A 549 15.60 21.46 3.66
CA ASN A 549 15.29 22.68 4.42
C ASN A 549 14.63 23.76 3.54
N GLY A 550 14.42 23.49 2.26
CA GLY A 550 13.79 24.42 1.33
C GLY A 550 12.37 24.80 1.73
N THR A 551 11.90 25.92 1.19
CA THR A 551 10.47 26.24 1.19
C THR A 551 9.70 25.07 0.57
N CYS A 552 8.60 24.69 1.19
CA CYS A 552 7.64 23.85 0.50
C CYS A 552 6.94 24.72 -0.53
N GLU A 553 7.49 24.76 -1.73
CA GLU A 553 6.75 25.15 -2.94
C GLU A 553 5.74 24.07 -3.31
N GLU A 554 4.89 23.75 -2.34
CA GLU A 554 3.53 23.39 -2.65
C GLU A 554 2.77 24.72 -2.67
N LYS A 555 2.70 25.33 -3.87
CA LYS A 555 1.35 25.70 -4.30
C LYS A 555 0.55 24.40 -4.15
N PRO A 556 -0.48 24.35 -3.30
CA PRO A 556 -1.24 23.13 -3.17
C PRO A 556 -1.69 22.70 -4.57
N GLN A 557 -1.46 21.42 -4.93
CA GLN A 557 -2.57 20.70 -5.53
C GLN A 557 -3.53 20.36 -4.41
N GLU A 558 -4.15 21.44 -3.90
CA GLU A 558 -5.55 21.44 -3.52
C GLU A 558 -6.32 20.58 -4.53
N LYS A 559 -7.41 19.95 -4.08
CA LYS A 559 -8.51 19.71 -5.02
C LYS A 559 -8.75 21.06 -5.70
N LYS A 560 -8.47 21.19 -7.01
CA LYS A 560 -8.77 22.42 -7.75
C LYS A 560 -10.29 22.64 -7.67
N LYS A 561 -10.73 23.36 -6.65
CA LYS A 561 -11.67 24.45 -6.86
C LYS A 561 -10.95 25.36 -7.83
N SER A 562 -11.40 25.35 -9.08
CA SER A 562 -10.82 26.15 -10.13
C SER A 562 -11.00 27.63 -9.81
N ASN A 563 -9.98 28.24 -9.24
CA ASN A 563 -9.75 29.69 -9.39
C ASN A 563 -9.24 30.03 -10.82
N GLY A 564 -8.97 29.02 -11.65
CA GLY A 564 -8.92 29.18 -13.10
C GLY A 564 -10.34 29.37 -13.65
N LYS A 565 -10.48 30.20 -14.69
CA LYS A 565 -11.77 30.47 -15.34
C LYS A 565 -12.42 29.23 -15.94
N TYR A 566 -11.69 28.11 -16.13
CA TYR A 566 -12.13 26.94 -16.89
C TYR A 566 -11.91 25.62 -16.12
N PRO A 567 -12.54 24.50 -16.56
CA PRO A 567 -12.35 23.21 -15.91
C PRO A 567 -10.88 22.74 -15.93
N PRO A 568 -10.39 22.00 -14.92
CA PRO A 568 -8.96 21.74 -14.73
C PRO A 568 -8.22 21.05 -15.89
N TRP A 569 -8.90 20.24 -16.70
CA TRP A 569 -8.30 19.60 -17.89
C TRP A 569 -8.14 20.56 -19.07
N VAL A 570 -8.89 21.67 -19.10
CA VAL A 570 -8.71 22.75 -20.09
C VAL A 570 -7.37 23.44 -19.85
N ASP A 571 -7.05 23.78 -18.59
CA ASP A 571 -5.75 24.36 -18.23
C ASP A 571 -4.58 23.46 -18.69
N ILE A 572 -4.72 22.14 -18.53
CA ILE A 572 -3.72 21.15 -18.95
C ILE A 572 -3.61 21.12 -20.48
N ALA A 573 -4.74 21.12 -21.18
CA ALA A 573 -4.74 21.13 -22.65
C ALA A 573 -4.10 22.41 -23.23
N ILE A 574 -4.31 23.57 -22.58
CA ILE A 574 -3.65 24.84 -22.95
C ILE A 574 -2.14 24.75 -22.69
N ALA A 575 -1.72 24.15 -21.57
CA ALA A 575 -0.31 23.95 -21.26
C ALA A 575 0.41 22.97 -22.20
N GLU A 576 -0.29 21.96 -22.75
CA GLU A 576 0.26 21.10 -23.81
C GLU A 576 0.32 21.79 -25.18
N GLU A 577 -0.64 22.66 -25.50
CA GLU A 577 -0.60 23.47 -26.74
C GLU A 577 0.61 24.40 -26.78
N ALA A 578 0.89 25.07 -25.66
CA ALA A 578 2.03 25.98 -25.52
C ALA A 578 3.41 25.30 -25.70
N LYS A 579 3.48 23.96 -25.66
CA LYS A 579 4.69 23.16 -25.95
C LYS A 579 4.91 22.92 -27.45
N ILE A 580 3.95 23.30 -28.31
CA ILE A 580 4.03 23.14 -29.77
C ILE A 580 4.23 21.65 -30.17
N ILE A 581 3.48 20.76 -29.49
CA ILE A 581 3.56 19.31 -29.72
C ILE A 581 3.08 18.98 -31.13
N ARG A 582 3.95 18.35 -31.93
CA ARG A 582 3.64 17.80 -33.27
C ARG A 582 3.98 16.32 -33.32
N GLU A 583 3.17 15.48 -33.95
CA GLU A 583 3.44 14.03 -34.03
C GLU A 583 4.71 13.72 -34.83
N SER A 584 5.04 14.51 -35.85
CA SER A 584 6.30 14.40 -36.60
C SER A 584 7.57 14.68 -35.79
N THR A 585 7.53 15.51 -34.74
CA THR A 585 8.73 15.89 -33.95
C THR A 585 8.70 15.42 -32.50
N HIS A 586 7.52 15.11 -31.96
CA HIS A 586 7.27 14.74 -30.58
C HIS A 586 6.65 13.33 -30.45
N CYS A 587 6.79 12.46 -31.45
CA CYS A 587 6.23 11.10 -31.43
C CYS A 587 6.50 10.34 -30.12
N SER A 588 7.75 10.31 -29.65
CA SER A 588 8.11 9.66 -28.39
C SER A 588 7.44 10.27 -27.16
N TYR A 589 7.15 11.58 -27.16
CA TYR A 589 6.40 12.24 -26.09
C TYR A 589 4.92 11.83 -26.13
N ILE A 590 4.30 11.84 -27.30
CA ILE A 590 2.90 11.39 -27.49
C ILE A 590 2.72 9.94 -27.03
N ILE A 591 3.65 9.04 -27.39
CA ILE A 591 3.64 7.64 -26.92
C ILE A 591 3.79 7.58 -25.39
N ASN A 592 4.84 8.19 -24.83
CA ASN A 592 5.20 8.01 -23.42
C ASN A 592 4.37 8.85 -22.43
N THR A 593 3.60 9.84 -22.91
CA THR A 593 2.78 10.73 -22.08
C THR A 593 1.29 10.49 -22.31
N TYR A 594 0.81 10.63 -23.55
CA TYR A 594 -0.61 10.51 -23.85
C TYR A 594 -1.05 9.04 -23.88
N HIS A 595 -0.37 8.18 -24.67
CA HIS A 595 -0.73 6.76 -24.73
C HIS A 595 -0.40 5.99 -23.44
N ALA A 596 0.61 6.41 -22.66
CA ALA A 596 0.85 5.87 -21.33
C ALA A 596 -0.31 6.12 -20.32
N SER A 597 -1.25 7.01 -20.65
CA SER A 597 -2.47 7.22 -19.87
C SER A 597 -3.57 6.19 -20.17
N THR A 598 -3.42 5.37 -21.22
CA THR A 598 -4.46 4.52 -21.82
C THR A 598 -4.18 3.01 -21.69
N ASP A 599 -5.24 2.18 -21.78
CA ASP A 599 -5.18 0.72 -21.61
C ASP A 599 -4.83 -0.05 -22.90
N ASN A 600 -4.83 0.62 -24.05
CA ASN A 600 -4.62 -0.04 -25.35
C ASN A 600 -3.16 -0.43 -25.61
N ALA A 601 -2.98 -1.34 -26.57
CA ALA A 601 -1.69 -1.83 -27.01
C ALA A 601 -0.68 -0.69 -27.20
N LYS A 602 0.51 -0.85 -26.61
CA LYS A 602 1.58 0.16 -26.59
C LYS A 602 1.87 0.64 -28.01
N MET A 603 1.48 1.88 -28.33
CA MET A 603 1.75 2.49 -29.62
C MET A 603 3.26 2.49 -29.86
N SER A 604 3.70 1.72 -30.87
CA SER A 604 5.13 1.45 -31.12
C SER A 604 5.79 2.48 -32.04
N ARG A 605 4.97 3.25 -32.77
CA ARG A 605 5.36 4.30 -33.71
C ARG A 605 4.19 5.25 -33.93
N CYS A 606 4.48 6.46 -34.38
CA CYS A 606 3.49 7.42 -34.87
C CYS A 606 3.54 7.48 -36.40
N GLY A 607 2.51 8.03 -37.04
CA GLY A 607 2.41 8.15 -38.48
C GLY A 607 1.19 7.47 -39.11
N SER A 608 0.82 7.96 -40.29
CA SER A 608 -0.38 7.63 -41.06
C SER A 608 -0.32 6.30 -41.83
N GLU A 609 0.64 5.42 -41.53
CA GLU A 609 0.61 4.06 -42.06
C GLU A 609 -0.63 3.33 -41.54
N LYS A 610 -1.45 2.81 -42.47
CA LYS A 610 -2.65 2.03 -42.18
C LYS A 610 -2.27 0.70 -41.52
N ASP A 611 -2.02 0.72 -40.22
CA ASP A 611 -2.02 -0.47 -39.39
C ASP A 611 -3.42 -1.12 -39.49
N ALA A 612 -3.46 -2.35 -40.01
CA ALA A 612 -4.69 -3.08 -40.27
C ALA A 612 -5.57 -3.28 -39.02
N SER A 613 -5.01 -3.12 -37.82
CA SER A 613 -5.73 -3.25 -36.55
C SER A 613 -6.59 -2.04 -36.16
N ARG A 614 -6.39 -0.85 -36.77
CA ARG A 614 -6.95 0.45 -36.33
C ARG A 614 -6.70 0.80 -34.84
N ALA A 615 -5.84 0.07 -34.13
CA ALA A 615 -5.67 0.23 -32.68
C ALA A 615 -4.74 1.39 -32.30
N ASN A 616 -3.87 1.81 -33.23
CA ASN A 616 -2.60 2.47 -32.91
C ASN A 616 -2.50 3.93 -33.39
N SER A 617 -3.61 4.61 -33.73
CA SER A 617 -3.58 5.99 -34.26
C SER A 617 -4.54 6.98 -33.57
N ALA A 618 -5.29 6.55 -32.55
CA ALA A 618 -6.31 7.35 -31.87
C ALA A 618 -5.76 8.38 -30.86
N TRP A 619 -4.64 9.05 -31.16
CA TRP A 619 -3.93 9.87 -30.18
C TRP A 619 -4.68 11.14 -29.74
N CYS A 620 -5.67 11.59 -30.51
CA CYS A 620 -6.65 12.59 -30.06
C CYS A 620 -7.41 12.14 -28.81
N GLY A 621 -7.86 10.88 -28.77
CA GLY A 621 -8.48 10.29 -27.58
C GLY A 621 -7.49 10.08 -26.44
N ALA A 622 -6.25 9.67 -26.75
CA ALA A 622 -5.21 9.53 -25.75
C ALA A 622 -4.83 10.87 -25.09
N PHE A 623 -4.85 11.97 -25.85
CA PHE A 623 -4.67 13.33 -25.35
C PHE A 623 -5.79 13.74 -24.38
N VAL A 624 -7.07 13.54 -24.75
CA VAL A 624 -8.20 13.81 -23.86
C VAL A 624 -8.11 12.97 -22.59
N ALA A 625 -7.83 11.66 -22.72
CA ALA A 625 -7.62 10.76 -21.58
C ALA A 625 -6.48 11.24 -20.65
N TYR A 626 -5.36 11.71 -21.21
CA TYR A 626 -4.27 12.33 -20.45
C TYR A 626 -4.72 13.58 -19.71
N CYS A 627 -5.37 14.54 -20.37
CA CYS A 627 -5.82 15.78 -19.72
C CYS A 627 -6.77 15.50 -18.54
N LEU A 628 -7.71 14.56 -18.70
CA LEU A 628 -8.64 14.13 -17.65
C LEU A 628 -7.90 13.41 -16.50
N LYS A 629 -7.08 12.41 -16.81
CA LYS A 629 -6.30 11.65 -15.84
C LYS A 629 -5.37 12.54 -15.02
N THR A 630 -4.68 13.48 -15.68
CA THR A 630 -3.76 14.44 -15.04
C THR A 630 -4.50 15.51 -14.24
N SER A 631 -5.77 15.81 -14.56
CA SER A 631 -6.64 16.59 -13.67
C SER A 631 -7.26 15.81 -12.52
N GLY A 632 -7.04 14.49 -12.43
CA GLY A 632 -7.58 13.63 -11.38
C GLY A 632 -9.03 13.17 -11.58
N HIS A 633 -9.55 13.26 -12.81
CA HIS A 633 -10.94 12.93 -13.13
C HIS A 633 -11.12 11.57 -13.81
N LYS A 634 -12.34 11.03 -13.78
CA LYS A 634 -12.70 9.83 -14.54
C LYS A 634 -12.56 10.07 -16.05
N TYR A 635 -12.12 9.04 -16.76
CA TYR A 635 -11.84 9.09 -18.19
C TYR A 635 -12.05 7.71 -18.83
N GLN A 636 -12.26 7.69 -20.15
CA GLN A 636 -12.24 6.46 -20.95
C GLN A 636 -10.77 6.08 -21.25
N PRO A 637 -10.25 4.94 -20.76
CA PRO A 637 -8.87 4.53 -20.99
C PRO A 637 -8.68 3.87 -22.37
N ASP A 638 -9.74 3.57 -23.11
CA ASP A 638 -9.65 3.16 -24.51
C ASP A 638 -9.73 4.38 -25.46
N PRO A 639 -8.61 4.86 -26.04
CA PRO A 639 -8.58 6.06 -26.89
C PRO A 639 -9.39 5.97 -28.18
N GLY A 640 -9.72 4.76 -28.67
CA GLY A 640 -10.58 4.57 -29.84
C GLY A 640 -12.05 4.32 -29.49
N ALA A 641 -12.39 4.21 -28.20
CA ALA A 641 -13.77 4.14 -27.74
C ALA A 641 -14.35 5.52 -27.33
N ILE A 642 -13.53 6.58 -27.35
CA ILE A 642 -13.95 8.00 -27.21
C ILE A 642 -14.62 8.51 -28.52
N TRP A 643 -15.18 7.60 -29.32
CA TRP A 643 -15.78 7.84 -30.64
C TRP A 643 -17.23 7.33 -30.74
N HIS A 644 -17.85 6.98 -29.61
CA HIS A 644 -19.20 6.40 -29.56
C HIS A 644 -20.14 7.12 -28.60
N GLY A 645 -19.75 8.26 -28.06
CA GLY A 645 -20.57 9.06 -27.14
C GLY A 645 -21.02 8.30 -25.89
N LYS A 646 -20.27 7.26 -25.48
CA LYS A 646 -20.66 6.34 -24.40
C LYS A 646 -20.24 6.91 -23.06
N GLU A 647 -21.20 7.03 -22.14
CA GLU A 647 -20.97 7.40 -20.74
C GLU A 647 -20.29 6.27 -19.94
N ASN A 648 -20.45 5.04 -20.41
CA ASN A 648 -19.89 3.81 -19.86
C ASN A 648 -18.44 3.58 -20.32
N LEU A 649 -17.61 2.95 -19.48
CA LEU A 649 -16.30 2.47 -19.90
C LEU A 649 -16.46 1.36 -20.95
N VAL A 650 -15.57 1.37 -21.95
CA VAL A 650 -15.57 0.44 -23.09
C VAL A 650 -14.22 -0.26 -23.12
N LYS A 651 -14.23 -1.59 -23.24
CA LYS A 651 -13.00 -2.40 -23.29
C LYS A 651 -12.99 -3.25 -24.56
N ARG A 652 -11.87 -3.29 -25.28
CA ARG A 652 -11.69 -4.21 -26.42
C ARG A 652 -11.44 -5.64 -25.94
N LYS A 653 -12.17 -6.61 -26.49
CA LYS A 653 -11.87 -8.05 -26.39
C LYS A 653 -11.63 -8.63 -27.78
N LYS A 654 -11.03 -9.82 -27.85
CA LYS A 654 -10.85 -10.57 -29.10
C LYS A 654 -12.23 -10.96 -29.66
N GLY A 655 -12.73 -10.17 -30.61
CA GLY A 655 -14.02 -10.36 -31.29
C GLY A 655 -14.85 -9.07 -31.43
N ALA A 656 -14.86 -8.21 -30.42
CA ALA A 656 -15.54 -6.90 -30.42
C ALA A 656 -15.15 -6.05 -29.19
N PRO A 657 -15.37 -4.72 -29.21
CA PRO A 657 -15.50 -3.94 -27.98
C PRO A 657 -16.78 -4.30 -27.22
N TYR A 658 -16.75 -4.17 -25.89
CA TYR A 658 -17.93 -4.28 -25.02
C TYR A 658 -17.96 -3.15 -23.99
N GLU A 659 -19.16 -2.72 -23.59
CA GLU A 659 -19.38 -1.76 -22.51
C GLU A 659 -19.38 -2.46 -21.14
N THR A 660 -18.96 -1.74 -20.11
CA THR A 660 -19.10 -2.14 -18.70
C THR A 660 -20.18 -1.30 -18.01
N GLU A 661 -20.65 -1.71 -16.84
CA GLU A 661 -21.61 -0.92 -16.05
C GLU A 661 -21.01 0.34 -15.41
N GLU A 662 -19.68 0.47 -15.33
CA GLU A 662 -19.04 1.66 -14.77
C GLU A 662 -19.13 2.85 -15.72
N LYS A 663 -19.65 3.98 -15.22
CA LYS A 663 -19.63 5.28 -15.90
C LYS A 663 -18.34 6.05 -15.67
N TRP A 664 -17.78 6.57 -16.75
CA TRP A 664 -16.69 7.55 -16.76
C TRP A 664 -17.18 8.96 -17.07
N GLY A 665 -18.27 9.09 -17.84
CA GLY A 665 -18.76 10.37 -18.34
C GLY A 665 -20.25 10.60 -18.09
N LYS A 666 -20.67 11.86 -18.21
CA LYS A 666 -22.06 12.32 -18.22
C LYS A 666 -22.27 13.24 -19.41
N LYS A 667 -23.32 12.97 -20.20
CA LYS A 667 -23.65 13.70 -21.42
C LYS A 667 -24.56 14.91 -21.15
N TYR A 668 -24.30 15.99 -21.87
CA TYR A 668 -25.10 17.21 -21.88
C TYR A 668 -25.43 17.59 -23.32
N THR A 669 -26.69 17.91 -23.61
CA THR A 669 -27.15 18.39 -24.93
C THR A 669 -26.80 19.86 -25.18
N GLU A 670 -26.56 20.62 -24.11
CA GLU A 670 -25.94 21.93 -24.16
C GLU A 670 -24.40 21.80 -24.22
N MET A 671 -23.76 22.80 -24.80
CA MET A 671 -22.30 22.88 -24.90
C MET A 671 -21.75 23.82 -23.83
N TYR A 672 -20.74 23.34 -23.10
CA TYR A 672 -20.05 24.08 -22.04
C TYR A 672 -18.54 24.03 -22.26
N ILE A 673 -17.82 25.05 -21.77
CA ILE A 673 -16.36 25.14 -21.86
C ILE A 673 -15.75 23.94 -21.12
N GLY A 674 -14.85 23.23 -21.79
CA GLY A 674 -14.27 21.98 -21.29
C GLY A 674 -15.03 20.72 -21.71
N GLY A 675 -16.17 20.85 -22.38
CA GLY A 675 -16.91 19.69 -22.88
C GLY A 675 -16.09 18.86 -23.88
N ILE A 676 -16.08 17.54 -23.68
CA ILE A 676 -15.49 16.60 -24.64
C ILE A 676 -16.51 16.41 -25.76
N VAL A 677 -16.09 16.66 -27.01
CA VAL A 677 -16.96 16.59 -28.18
C VAL A 677 -16.41 15.62 -29.23
N GLU A 678 -17.32 15.02 -29.99
CA GLU A 678 -17.03 13.96 -30.97
C GLU A 678 -17.53 14.35 -32.36
N TRP A 679 -16.82 13.93 -33.41
CA TRP A 679 -17.15 14.22 -34.80
C TRP A 679 -18.26 13.29 -35.30
N HIS A 680 -19.16 13.79 -36.15
CA HIS A 680 -20.24 12.97 -36.73
C HIS A 680 -19.78 11.72 -37.50
N ASN A 681 -18.51 11.68 -37.93
CA ASN A 681 -17.92 10.52 -38.59
C ASN A 681 -17.30 9.50 -37.61
N ASN A 682 -17.43 9.71 -36.30
CA ASN A 682 -16.88 8.86 -35.24
C ASN A 682 -15.36 8.59 -35.39
N GLY A 683 -14.60 9.58 -35.87
CA GLY A 683 -13.15 9.46 -36.11
C GLY A 683 -12.26 10.45 -35.33
N HIS A 684 -12.85 11.40 -34.60
CA HIS A 684 -12.09 12.40 -33.85
C HIS A 684 -12.82 12.87 -32.59
N THR A 685 -12.05 13.24 -31.57
CA THR A 685 -12.51 13.81 -30.29
C THR A 685 -11.56 14.93 -29.85
N THR A 686 -12.11 15.95 -29.20
CA THR A 686 -11.38 17.16 -28.77
C THR A 686 -12.15 17.85 -27.63
N ILE A 687 -11.57 18.90 -27.04
CA ILE A 687 -12.21 19.69 -25.99
C ILE A 687 -12.77 20.98 -26.61
N VAL A 688 -14.06 21.29 -26.40
CA VAL A 688 -14.63 22.59 -26.81
C VAL A 688 -14.29 23.67 -25.79
N VAL A 689 -13.82 24.83 -26.26
CA VAL A 689 -13.37 25.94 -25.41
C VAL A 689 -14.09 27.26 -25.67
N GLY A 690 -14.83 27.38 -26.78
CA GLY A 690 -15.69 28.54 -27.04
C GLY A 690 -16.37 28.51 -28.41
N ILE A 691 -16.99 29.64 -28.77
CA ILE A 691 -17.53 29.93 -30.10
C ILE A 691 -16.52 30.83 -30.82
N ASP A 692 -16.30 30.61 -32.11
CA ASP A 692 -15.35 31.42 -32.88
C ASP A 692 -15.88 32.86 -33.06
N LYS A 693 -15.13 33.83 -32.53
CA LYS A 693 -15.46 35.26 -32.57
C LYS A 693 -15.55 35.83 -33.98
N SER A 694 -14.83 35.25 -34.94
CA SER A 694 -14.90 35.58 -36.36
C SER A 694 -16.06 34.89 -37.11
N ASN A 695 -16.61 33.80 -36.55
CA ASN A 695 -17.71 33.06 -37.16
C ASN A 695 -18.52 32.27 -36.11
N SER A 696 -19.65 32.83 -35.67
CA SER A 696 -20.52 32.24 -34.64
C SER A 696 -21.16 30.89 -35.03
N LYS A 697 -21.02 30.43 -36.29
CA LYS A 697 -21.41 29.08 -36.75
C LYS A 697 -20.33 28.02 -36.50
N ASN A 698 -19.18 28.40 -35.94
CA ASN A 698 -18.08 27.51 -35.59
C ASN A 698 -17.85 27.47 -34.06
N TYR A 699 -17.21 26.39 -33.60
CA TYR A 699 -16.62 26.29 -32.27
C TYR A 699 -15.10 26.51 -32.34
N ILE A 700 -14.53 27.09 -31.29
CA ILE A 700 -13.09 26.97 -30.99
C ILE A 700 -12.90 25.73 -30.12
N LEU A 701 -11.95 24.91 -30.55
CA LEU A 701 -11.71 23.55 -30.09
C LEU A 701 -10.22 23.39 -29.79
N LEU A 702 -9.86 22.49 -28.89
CA LEU A 702 -8.49 22.30 -28.40
C LEU A 702 -8.19 20.79 -28.22
N GLY A 703 -7.27 20.26 -29.01
CA GLY A 703 -6.90 18.84 -28.89
C GLY A 703 -5.77 18.35 -29.77
N GLY A 704 -5.36 17.11 -29.52
CA GLY A 704 -4.36 16.37 -30.30
C GLY A 704 -4.88 15.84 -31.64
N ASN A 705 -3.97 15.43 -32.52
CA ASN A 705 -4.18 15.07 -33.93
C ASN A 705 -4.67 16.24 -34.83
N GLN A 706 -4.85 17.42 -34.24
CA GLN A 706 -4.97 18.77 -34.80
C GLN A 706 -3.93 19.12 -35.85
N ASP A 707 -4.09 18.80 -37.15
CA ASP A 707 -3.02 18.96 -38.16
C ASP A 707 -1.66 18.43 -37.61
N ASN A 708 -1.62 17.12 -37.33
CA ASN A 708 -0.41 16.47 -36.80
C ASN A 708 0.11 17.15 -35.50
N GLY A 709 -0.76 17.71 -34.65
CA GLY A 709 -0.35 18.43 -33.44
C GLY A 709 -1.43 18.66 -32.37
N VAL A 710 -1.01 19.22 -31.23
CA VAL A 710 -1.91 19.77 -30.19
C VAL A 710 -2.05 21.26 -30.44
N ARG A 711 -3.27 21.73 -30.69
CA ARG A 711 -3.53 23.12 -31.08
C ARG A 711 -4.98 23.54 -30.89
N PHE A 712 -5.20 24.86 -30.90
CA PHE A 712 -6.51 25.45 -31.12
C PHE A 712 -6.91 25.40 -32.60
N TRP A 713 -8.17 25.15 -32.89
CA TRP A 713 -8.71 25.16 -34.24
C TRP A 713 -10.19 25.55 -34.27
N THR A 714 -10.64 26.04 -35.42
CA THR A 714 -12.04 26.39 -35.68
C THR A 714 -12.69 25.32 -36.56
N ALA A 715 -13.86 24.83 -36.16
CA ALA A 715 -14.65 23.88 -36.95
C ALA A 715 -16.15 24.25 -36.93
N PRO A 716 -16.88 24.04 -38.05
CA PRO A 716 -18.33 24.25 -38.09
C PRO A 716 -19.07 23.42 -37.04
N LYS A 717 -20.08 24.03 -36.41
CA LYS A 717 -20.98 23.36 -35.45
C LYS A 717 -21.67 22.12 -36.04
N THR A 718 -21.78 22.04 -37.37
CA THR A 718 -22.33 20.91 -38.13
C THR A 718 -21.38 19.73 -38.34
N LYS A 719 -20.12 19.79 -37.87
CA LYS A 719 -19.17 18.66 -37.91
C LYS A 719 -19.10 17.86 -36.61
N VAL A 720 -19.47 18.49 -35.49
CA VAL A 720 -19.53 17.85 -34.16
C VAL A 720 -20.95 17.50 -33.78
N HIS A 721 -21.11 16.42 -33.02
CA HIS A 721 -22.39 16.12 -32.41
C HIS A 721 -22.88 17.27 -31.51
N ALA A 722 -24.19 17.51 -31.49
CA ALA A 722 -24.86 18.47 -30.61
C ALA A 722 -24.99 17.98 -29.16
N TYR A 723 -23.90 17.46 -28.60
CA TYR A 723 -23.75 17.16 -27.17
C TYR A 723 -22.26 17.24 -26.79
N CYS A 724 -22.00 17.44 -25.50
CA CYS A 724 -20.68 17.24 -24.92
C CYS A 724 -20.71 16.22 -23.77
N ILE A 725 -19.54 15.72 -23.39
CA ILE A 725 -19.36 14.80 -22.26
C ILE A 725 -18.42 15.46 -21.25
N PHE A 726 -18.77 15.38 -19.97
CA PHE A 726 -17.91 15.73 -18.83
C PHE A 726 -17.64 14.48 -18.01
N PRO A 727 -16.54 14.43 -17.22
CA PRO A 727 -16.30 13.34 -16.27
C PRO A 727 -17.48 13.16 -15.30
N ALA A 728 -17.86 11.91 -15.02
CA ALA A 728 -18.99 11.60 -14.13
C ALA A 728 -18.75 12.02 -12.67
N ASP A 729 -17.50 12.26 -12.29
CA ASP A 729 -17.04 12.77 -10.99
C ASP A 729 -16.78 14.29 -10.99
N TYR A 730 -17.03 15.00 -12.09
CA TYR A 730 -16.89 16.45 -12.13
C TYR A 730 -18.03 17.13 -11.35
N THR A 731 -17.65 17.94 -10.36
CA THR A 731 -18.56 18.67 -9.47
C THR A 731 -18.41 20.20 -9.55
N GLY A 732 -17.77 20.72 -10.59
CA GLY A 732 -17.65 22.16 -10.84
C GLY A 732 -18.79 22.70 -11.69
N ASP A 733 -18.85 24.02 -11.82
CA ASP A 733 -19.89 24.70 -12.60
C ASP A 733 -19.74 24.46 -14.11
N LEU A 734 -20.86 24.25 -14.79
CA LEU A 734 -20.92 24.10 -16.24
C LEU A 734 -20.96 25.48 -16.89
N LEU A 735 -19.82 25.90 -17.43
CA LEU A 735 -19.63 27.25 -17.97
C LEU A 735 -20.14 27.35 -19.42
N PRO A 736 -21.10 28.23 -19.73
CA PRO A 736 -21.56 28.45 -21.10
C PRO A 736 -20.42 28.83 -22.04
N LEU A 737 -20.52 28.45 -23.33
CA LEU A 737 -19.54 28.87 -24.33
C LEU A 737 -19.60 30.38 -24.59
N GLU A 738 -18.46 31.06 -24.44
CA GLU A 738 -18.26 32.45 -24.81
C GLU A 738 -17.74 32.59 -26.26
N SER A 739 -17.86 33.80 -26.82
CA SER A 739 -17.30 34.15 -28.15
C SER A 739 -15.85 34.60 -27.99
N ILE A 740 -14.89 33.81 -28.50
CA ILE A 740 -13.45 33.96 -28.23
C ILE A 740 -12.57 33.82 -29.47
N GLU A 741 -11.34 34.32 -29.37
CA GLU A 741 -10.19 33.91 -30.19
C GLU A 741 -9.19 33.10 -29.33
N PRO A 742 -8.38 32.19 -29.90
CA PRO A 742 -7.37 31.43 -29.15
C PRO A 742 -6.38 32.29 -28.34
N SER A 743 -6.08 33.50 -28.83
CA SER A 743 -5.26 34.49 -28.12
C SER A 743 -5.84 34.92 -26.77
N ASP A 744 -7.16 34.82 -26.59
CA ASP A 744 -7.87 35.13 -25.34
C ASP A 744 -7.64 34.02 -24.27
N LEU A 745 -7.14 32.85 -24.68
CA LEU A 745 -6.81 31.70 -23.81
C LEU A 745 -5.30 31.51 -23.62
N SER A 746 -4.51 31.77 -24.67
CA SER A 746 -3.05 31.65 -24.67
C SER A 746 -2.47 32.75 -25.57
N PRO A 747 -1.71 33.74 -25.04
CA PRO A 747 -1.28 34.92 -25.81
C PRO A 747 -0.43 34.64 -27.06
N LYS A 748 0.07 33.41 -27.24
CA LYS A 748 0.84 32.98 -28.42
C LYS A 748 0.10 31.96 -29.29
N ALA A 749 -1.10 31.54 -28.90
CA ALA A 749 -1.89 30.56 -29.64
C ALA A 749 -2.35 31.13 -30.99
N GLN A 750 -2.28 30.29 -32.01
CA GLN A 750 -2.75 30.59 -33.36
C GLN A 750 -4.05 29.84 -33.64
N LYS A 751 -4.99 30.49 -34.34
CA LYS A 751 -6.21 29.85 -34.82
C LYS A 751 -5.94 29.16 -36.16
N TYR A 752 -6.10 27.84 -36.20
CA TYR A 752 -6.01 27.05 -37.44
C TYR A 752 -7.41 26.63 -37.92
N SER A 753 -7.56 26.40 -39.22
CA SER A 753 -8.79 25.86 -39.82
C SER A 753 -8.53 24.51 -40.47
N GLU A 754 -9.52 23.62 -40.40
CA GLU A 754 -9.45 22.29 -41.02
C GLU A 754 -9.25 22.41 -42.54
N GLY A 755 -8.11 21.90 -43.03
CA GLY A 755 -7.76 21.87 -44.46
C GLY A 755 -6.88 23.01 -44.97
N ASN A 756 -6.49 23.99 -44.12
CA ASN A 756 -5.53 25.04 -44.50
C ASN A 756 -4.35 25.10 -43.52
N THR A 757 -3.23 24.51 -43.94
CA THR A 757 -1.89 24.99 -43.57
C THR A 757 -1.17 25.45 -44.83
N ALA A 758 -0.85 26.74 -44.86
CA ALA A 758 0.27 27.24 -45.66
C ALA A 758 1.60 26.84 -44.99
#